data_AF-A0A1V1THH5-F1
#
_entry.id   AF-A0A1V1THH5-F1
#
_cell.length_a   1.000
_cell.length_b   1.000
_cell.length_c   1.000
_cell.angle_alpha   90.00
_cell.angle_beta   90.00
_cell.angle_gamma   90.00
#
_symmetry.space_group_name_H-M   'P 1'
#
loop_
_entity.id
_entity.type
_entity.pdbx_description
1 polymer ?
#
loop_
_entity_poly.entity_id
_entity_poly.type
_entity_poly.pdbx_seq_one_letter_code
_entity_poly.pdbx_strand_id
1 'polypeptide(L)'
;MSSDDLRKYYPYPTEGVIYSEPPSAADLGGWANPQLEGDRVQHEEQEQGLQSYRDELQPQLGLRRAESIDRGSSERYPAVTGQTSSDLGQGTFGVELEFLAVQFAKVKNVAGQLAIVDPHPNESRWHSTKLSESELKYLRAIQLEGLDLSEYMPTNREIADRSITQKEWKRLRYSRTKLTRILRDRGLVVIKWPDGVINEIEEEMGYVPINDFSDSEASDDEREGDFPNSSRLGDFRSNYEYDQSLDTDGNYASALAKWENDYYDYHEVNRLGLYRTRDADIRDLANNRCTISGWPNLQEPEIQRLRAVLEERLRLERNAEKQYREDDRNEQVDPLHVPVPGLKQKYKAWTVTFDPSVDGNGMVKDRYSNTDNTESPFDEYFWFGAEVVSPVLPMKDERSREAIRVACGALRDSLRCHKPMEVSTGLHVHLGHTKGWTLFQAKRFATLWSLSENTLLRLHRKDRDADIKWCAKMREGSLLWRACHSTNLSERRTCAGIPQRYHPEAKRREFEAQMEANVPSNAVSDEFIFYLWQFDSINALNEGLGQNDFCKPGVRWRIRGVDSSLDGNIFAVGEPGTIEVRVMHGTLDADNINNWVIVLEHIVDVVRTFDDEKFKDLLAQHLADERPDRLLHLLGVPDDTREYWRDPKRRDEDDRYWEYPDKDLVDWADPFMVPGHKATHGSFWD
;
A
#
# COMPACT_ATOMS: atom_id res chain seq x y z
N MET A 1 -5.29 -7.90 -23.30
CA MET A 1 -3.91 -8.09 -23.80
C MET A 1 -3.79 -9.56 -24.19
N SER A 2 -3.24 -9.89 -25.36
CA SER A 2 -3.06 -11.31 -25.73
C SER A 2 -2.01 -11.95 -24.81
N SER A 3 -2.33 -13.11 -24.25
CA SER A 3 -1.47 -13.94 -23.37
C SER A 3 -0.22 -14.51 -24.06
N ASP A 4 -0.07 -14.32 -25.38
CA ASP A 4 0.75 -15.23 -26.18
C ASP A 4 2.24 -14.84 -26.25
N ASP A 5 2.67 -13.72 -25.65
CA ASP A 5 4.10 -13.41 -25.51
C ASP A 5 4.42 -12.59 -24.26
N LEU A 6 4.49 -13.27 -23.10
CA LEU A 6 4.89 -12.67 -21.82
C LEU A 6 6.27 -11.95 -21.92
N ARG A 7 7.13 -12.26 -22.90
CA ARG A 7 8.47 -11.66 -23.02
C ARG A 7 8.45 -10.24 -23.58
N LYS A 8 7.36 -9.84 -24.25
CA LYS A 8 7.26 -8.52 -24.89
C LYS A 8 6.79 -7.42 -23.94
N TYR A 9 6.19 -7.78 -22.81
CA TYR A 9 5.38 -6.86 -22.01
C TYR A 9 5.93 -6.56 -20.62
N TYR A 10 6.84 -7.38 -20.08
CA TYR A 10 7.42 -7.13 -18.76
C TYR A 10 8.81 -6.50 -18.87
N PRO A 11 9.11 -5.49 -18.04
CA PRO A 11 10.39 -4.78 -18.04
C PRO A 11 11.52 -5.64 -17.42
N TYR A 12 11.19 -6.77 -16.80
CA TYR A 12 12.12 -7.68 -16.15
C TYR A 12 12.00 -9.12 -16.73
N PRO A 13 13.07 -9.94 -16.68
CA PRO A 13 13.06 -11.28 -17.26
C PRO A 13 12.03 -12.22 -16.61
N THR A 14 11.19 -12.90 -17.39
CA THR A 14 10.19 -13.88 -16.88
C THR A 14 10.59 -15.34 -17.10
N GLU A 15 11.72 -15.59 -17.78
CA GLU A 15 12.21 -16.95 -18.06
C GLU A 15 12.77 -17.61 -16.79
N GLY A 16 12.39 -18.86 -16.50
CA GLY A 16 12.87 -19.62 -15.34
C GLY A 16 12.03 -19.54 -14.07
N VAL A 17 10.82 -18.97 -14.12
CA VAL A 17 9.87 -19.11 -12.99
C VAL A 17 9.35 -20.55 -12.94
N ILE A 18 9.94 -21.37 -12.06
CA ILE A 18 9.40 -22.69 -11.74
C ILE A 18 8.43 -22.51 -10.59
N TYR A 19 7.14 -22.41 -10.92
CA TYR A 19 6.10 -22.57 -9.91
C TYR A 19 6.06 -24.05 -9.54
N SER A 20 6.34 -24.38 -8.29
CA SER A 20 5.73 -25.59 -7.75
C SER A 20 4.26 -25.24 -7.58
N GLU A 21 3.38 -25.94 -8.31
CA GLU A 21 1.94 -25.83 -8.03
C GLU A 21 1.74 -26.07 -6.53
N PRO A 22 1.02 -25.19 -5.81
CA PRO A 22 0.67 -25.50 -4.44
C PRO A 22 -0.09 -26.84 -4.44
N PRO A 23 0.19 -27.75 -3.48
CA PRO A 23 -0.55 -29.01 -3.41
C PRO A 23 -2.04 -28.70 -3.40
N SER A 24 -2.80 -29.37 -4.26
CA SER A 24 -4.22 -29.11 -4.38
C SER A 24 -4.89 -29.42 -3.05
N ALA A 25 -5.98 -28.72 -2.72
CA ALA A 25 -6.76 -29.05 -1.52
C ALA A 25 -7.25 -30.51 -1.52
N ALA A 26 -7.25 -31.19 -2.68
CA ALA A 26 -7.56 -32.61 -2.82
C ALA A 26 -6.42 -33.55 -2.39
N ASP A 27 -5.18 -33.06 -2.30
CA ASP A 27 -4.00 -33.83 -1.85
C ASP A 27 -3.90 -33.91 -0.31
N LEU A 28 -4.71 -33.11 0.40
CA LEU A 28 -4.92 -33.20 1.85
C LEU A 28 -6.03 -34.23 2.14
N GLY A 29 -5.70 -35.50 1.96
CA GLY A 29 -6.65 -36.61 2.09
C GLY A 29 -7.39 -36.67 3.43
N GLY A 30 -8.70 -36.89 3.32
CA GLY A 30 -9.39 -37.92 4.11
C GLY A 30 -10.06 -37.50 5.41
N TRP A 31 -11.04 -36.59 5.38
CA TRP A 31 -12.08 -36.54 6.42
C TRP A 31 -13.46 -36.55 5.75
N ALA A 32 -14.20 -37.62 6.02
CA ALA A 32 -15.54 -37.86 5.53
C ALA A 32 -16.51 -36.77 6.04
N ASN A 33 -17.31 -36.23 5.13
CA ASN A 33 -18.50 -35.43 5.43
C ASN A 33 -19.47 -36.22 6.33
N PRO A 34 -19.87 -35.69 7.49
CA PRO A 34 -21.20 -35.94 8.01
C PRO A 34 -22.16 -34.95 7.35
N GLN A 35 -23.24 -35.50 6.82
CA GLN A 35 -24.41 -34.81 6.27
C GLN A 35 -24.85 -33.63 7.14
N LEU A 36 -25.17 -32.51 6.50
CA LEU A 36 -26.09 -31.51 7.03
C LEU A 36 -27.06 -31.09 5.92
N GLU A 37 -28.27 -31.66 6.03
CA GLU A 37 -29.51 -31.22 5.39
C GLU A 37 -30.03 -29.94 6.07
N GLY A 38 -30.72 -29.09 5.28
CA GLY A 38 -31.61 -28.00 5.73
C GLY A 38 -30.86 -26.73 6.19
N ASP A 39 -31.19 -25.50 5.81
CA ASP A 39 -32.42 -24.95 5.26
C ASP A 39 -32.10 -23.67 4.45
N ARG A 40 -32.90 -23.46 3.41
CA ARG A 40 -33.03 -22.18 2.68
C ARG A 40 -33.95 -21.25 3.47
N VAL A 41 -33.47 -20.05 3.85
CA VAL A 41 -34.35 -18.87 4.05
C VAL A 41 -33.62 -17.58 3.67
N GLN A 42 -33.99 -17.09 2.49
CA GLN A 42 -34.34 -15.70 2.13
C GLN A 42 -33.58 -14.51 2.76
N HIS A 43 -32.98 -13.74 1.83
CA HIS A 43 -32.77 -12.28 1.90
C HIS A 43 -34.04 -11.53 2.29
N GLU A 44 -33.93 -10.52 3.17
CA GLU A 44 -34.22 -9.10 2.89
C GLU A 44 -34.12 -8.22 4.15
N GLU A 45 -33.57 -7.01 3.95
CA GLU A 45 -33.82 -5.76 4.71
C GLU A 45 -33.41 -5.64 6.20
N GLN A 46 -32.34 -4.87 6.47
CA GLN A 46 -32.43 -3.48 6.96
C GLN A 46 -31.07 -2.96 7.45
N GLU A 47 -30.51 -2.03 6.67
CA GLU A 47 -29.72 -0.93 7.20
C GLU A 47 -30.63 -0.04 8.06
N GLN A 48 -30.16 0.33 9.26
CA GLN A 48 -30.40 1.66 9.83
C GLN A 48 -29.54 1.88 11.09
N GLY A 49 -28.63 2.86 11.01
CA GLY A 49 -28.43 3.82 12.10
C GLY A 49 -27.40 3.48 13.18
N LEU A 50 -26.15 3.87 12.92
CA LEU A 50 -25.29 4.44 13.96
C LEU A 50 -25.98 5.66 14.58
N GLN A 51 -26.18 5.68 15.91
CA GLN A 51 -25.77 6.74 16.84
C GLN A 51 -26.46 6.56 18.22
N SER A 52 -25.66 6.73 19.28
CA SER A 52 -26.03 7.00 20.68
C SER A 52 -26.05 5.80 21.66
N TYR A 53 -25.58 6.10 22.88
CA TYR A 53 -25.42 5.25 24.08
C TYR A 53 -24.05 4.59 24.30
N ARG A 54 -23.02 5.45 24.40
CA ARG A 54 -21.91 5.26 25.34
C ARG A 54 -22.13 6.27 26.48
N ASP A 55 -22.71 5.78 27.56
CA ASP A 55 -22.77 6.34 28.93
C ASP A 55 -24.12 5.98 29.53
N GLU A 56 -24.21 4.77 30.09
CA GLU A 56 -24.91 4.48 31.35
C GLU A 56 -24.86 2.96 31.65
N LEU A 57 -24.57 2.65 32.92
CA LEU A 57 -24.76 1.36 33.61
C LEU A 57 -23.60 0.33 33.61
N GLN A 58 -22.73 0.47 34.60
CA GLN A 58 -22.50 -0.61 35.58
C GLN A 58 -23.05 -0.14 36.95
N PRO A 59 -23.29 -0.99 37.98
CA PRO A 59 -23.00 -2.44 38.08
C PRO A 59 -24.17 -3.28 38.64
N GLN A 60 -24.11 -4.62 38.50
CA GLN A 60 -24.23 -5.57 39.64
C GLN A 60 -24.34 -7.04 39.19
N LEU A 61 -23.47 -7.85 39.81
CA LEU A 61 -23.69 -9.22 40.34
C LEU A 61 -24.02 -10.37 39.37
N GLY A 62 -23.14 -11.37 39.35
CA GLY A 62 -23.49 -12.68 38.82
C GLY A 62 -22.34 -13.67 38.69
N LEU A 63 -21.57 -13.88 39.76
CA LEU A 63 -20.68 -15.06 39.89
C LEU A 63 -21.46 -16.34 39.51
N ARG A 64 -21.04 -17.00 38.42
CA ARG A 64 -21.32 -18.42 38.19
C ARG A 64 -20.02 -19.19 38.05
N ARG A 65 -19.86 -20.15 38.95
CA ARG A 65 -18.89 -21.26 38.93
C ARG A 65 -18.98 -21.98 37.58
N ALA A 66 -17.87 -22.05 36.86
CA ALA A 66 -17.70 -23.06 35.82
C ALA A 66 -17.27 -24.37 36.48
N GLU A 67 -18.02 -25.43 36.16
CA GLU A 67 -17.77 -26.80 36.60
C GLU A 67 -16.51 -27.37 35.94
N SER A 68 -15.83 -28.22 36.68
CA SER A 68 -14.60 -28.91 36.30
C SER A 68 -14.83 -29.87 35.14
N ILE A 69 -14.22 -29.60 33.99
CA ILE A 69 -14.02 -30.61 32.96
C ILE A 69 -12.78 -31.42 33.35
N ASP A 70 -13.05 -32.64 33.76
CA ASP A 70 -12.07 -33.70 33.98
C ASP A 70 -11.40 -34.06 32.63
N ARG A 71 -10.09 -33.82 32.51
CA ARG A 71 -9.27 -34.33 31.40
C ARG A 71 -8.13 -35.16 31.99
N GLY A 72 -8.43 -36.41 32.28
CA GLY A 72 -7.44 -37.46 32.41
C GLY A 72 -7.00 -37.96 31.03
N SER A 73 -5.72 -37.75 30.70
CA SER A 73 -4.77 -38.72 30.14
C SER A 73 -3.62 -37.97 29.48
N SER A 74 -2.49 -37.90 30.19
CA SER A 74 -1.22 -37.39 29.69
C SER A 74 -0.62 -38.37 28.68
N GLU A 75 -0.85 -38.15 27.39
CA GLU A 75 0.04 -38.69 26.37
C GLU A 75 1.27 -37.78 26.27
N ARG A 76 2.42 -38.36 26.61
CA ARG A 76 3.74 -37.74 26.48
C ARG A 76 4.03 -37.56 24.99
N TYR A 77 4.07 -36.32 24.52
CA TYR A 77 4.74 -36.01 23.27
C TYR A 77 6.25 -36.21 23.46
N PRO A 78 6.94 -36.92 22.54
CA PRO A 78 8.39 -37.01 22.60
C PRO A 78 9.00 -35.63 22.30
N ALA A 79 10.07 -35.29 23.03
CA ALA A 79 10.89 -34.13 22.74
C ALA A 79 11.37 -34.22 21.28
N VAL A 80 10.90 -33.30 20.44
CA VAL A 80 11.31 -33.18 19.04
C VAL A 80 12.74 -32.64 19.05
N THR A 81 13.71 -33.54 19.03
CA THR A 81 15.08 -33.21 18.66
C THR A 81 15.07 -32.86 17.17
N GLY A 82 15.34 -31.60 16.84
CA GLY A 82 15.29 -31.06 15.49
C GLY A 82 16.12 -31.85 14.50
N GLN A 83 15.46 -32.69 13.71
CA GLN A 83 15.97 -33.09 12.40
C GLN A 83 15.49 -32.06 11.38
N THR A 84 16.45 -31.44 10.72
CA THR A 84 16.29 -30.49 9.62
C THR A 84 15.61 -31.19 8.43
N SER A 85 14.29 -31.35 8.49
CA SER A 85 13.47 -31.35 7.29
C SER A 85 13.86 -30.10 6.52
N SER A 86 14.56 -30.25 5.39
CA SER A 86 14.93 -29.14 4.51
C SER A 86 13.70 -28.24 4.37
N ASP A 87 13.79 -26.99 4.82
CA ASP A 87 12.67 -26.07 4.70
C ASP A 87 12.50 -25.72 3.21
N LEU A 88 11.77 -26.57 2.48
CA LEU A 88 11.49 -26.41 1.05
C LEU A 88 10.62 -25.18 0.72
N GLY A 89 10.30 -24.35 1.70
CA GLY A 89 9.54 -23.13 1.44
C GLY A 89 10.45 -22.02 0.91
N GLN A 90 9.82 -21.03 0.31
CA GLN A 90 10.47 -19.82 -0.16
C GLN A 90 10.24 -18.67 0.82
N GLY A 91 11.32 -17.94 1.15
CA GLY A 91 11.26 -16.66 1.84
C GLY A 91 10.64 -15.60 0.93
N THR A 92 9.83 -14.73 1.49
CA THR A 92 9.08 -13.72 0.74
C THR A 92 9.23 -12.36 1.37
N PHE A 93 9.20 -11.30 0.58
CA PHE A 93 9.11 -9.95 1.09
C PHE A 93 8.14 -9.07 0.31
N GLY A 94 7.73 -7.95 0.88
CA GLY A 94 7.02 -6.89 0.18
C GLY A 94 7.53 -5.54 0.66
N VAL A 95 7.43 -4.51 -0.17
CA VAL A 95 7.82 -3.14 0.17
C VAL A 95 6.64 -2.18 0.06
N GLU A 96 6.51 -1.27 1.02
CA GLU A 96 5.60 -0.13 0.96
C GLU A 96 6.46 1.14 0.87
N LEU A 97 6.35 1.83 -0.27
CA LEU A 97 7.10 3.05 -0.59
C LEU A 97 6.24 4.25 -0.22
N GLU A 98 6.55 4.95 0.89
CA GLU A 98 5.89 6.20 1.23
C GLU A 98 6.70 7.39 0.71
N PHE A 99 6.05 8.32 0.00
CA PHE A 99 6.68 9.53 -0.50
C PHE A 99 5.66 10.65 -0.74
N LEU A 100 6.16 11.89 -0.81
CA LEU A 100 5.36 13.05 -1.18
C LEU A 100 5.58 13.38 -2.65
N ALA A 101 4.50 13.48 -3.41
CA ALA A 101 4.51 13.95 -4.79
C ALA A 101 3.68 15.21 -4.95
N VAL A 102 4.13 16.15 -5.77
CA VAL A 102 3.33 17.33 -6.10
C VAL A 102 2.07 16.91 -6.86
N GLN A 103 0.90 17.27 -6.34
CA GLN A 103 -0.34 17.19 -7.11
C GLN A 103 -0.43 18.36 -8.09
N PHE A 104 -0.33 19.59 -7.59
CA PHE A 104 -0.42 20.82 -8.38
C PHE A 104 0.06 22.04 -7.60
N ALA A 105 0.43 23.12 -8.32
CA ALA A 105 0.82 24.39 -7.73
C ALA A 105 -0.39 25.14 -7.17
N LYS A 106 -0.24 25.74 -5.98
CA LYS A 106 -1.33 26.52 -5.38
C LYS A 106 -1.61 27.78 -6.18
N VAL A 107 -2.86 28.20 -6.17
CA VAL A 107 -3.27 29.49 -6.70
C VAL A 107 -2.85 30.57 -5.70
N LYS A 108 -2.29 31.67 -6.19
CA LYS A 108 -1.84 32.80 -5.36
C LYS A 108 -2.49 34.10 -5.80
N ASN A 109 -2.54 35.06 -4.89
CA ASN A 109 -2.89 36.44 -5.19
C ASN A 109 -1.62 37.21 -5.54
N VAL A 110 -1.40 37.47 -6.83
CA VAL A 110 -0.27 38.23 -7.35
C VAL A 110 -0.78 39.60 -7.76
N ALA A 111 -0.42 40.64 -6.99
CA ALA A 111 -0.81 42.02 -7.26
C ALA A 111 -2.33 42.24 -7.43
N GLY A 112 -3.14 41.56 -6.62
CA GLY A 112 -4.60 41.65 -6.66
C GLY A 112 -5.27 40.69 -7.65
N GLN A 113 -4.50 39.86 -8.35
CA GLN A 113 -5.02 38.89 -9.32
C GLN A 113 -4.72 37.46 -8.91
N LEU A 114 -5.74 36.60 -8.96
CA LEU A 114 -5.57 35.16 -8.78
C LEU A 114 -4.84 34.57 -10.00
N ALA A 115 -3.70 33.95 -9.74
CA ALA A 115 -2.84 33.32 -10.73
C ALA A 115 -2.26 32.00 -10.21
N ILE A 116 -1.98 31.07 -11.12
CA ILE A 116 -1.22 29.86 -10.81
C ILE A 116 0.24 30.22 -10.97
N VAL A 117 1.02 30.03 -9.91
CA VAL A 117 2.46 30.30 -9.91
C VAL A 117 3.16 29.00 -9.53
N ASP A 118 3.80 28.37 -10.50
CA ASP A 118 4.69 27.24 -10.22
C ASP A 118 6.06 27.80 -9.80
N PRO A 119 6.53 27.57 -8.56
CA PRO A 119 7.83 28.04 -8.13
C PRO A 119 9.00 27.35 -8.84
N HIS A 120 8.76 26.19 -9.49
CA HIS A 120 9.79 25.42 -10.21
C HIS A 120 9.41 25.21 -11.68
N PRO A 121 9.29 26.27 -12.50
CA PRO A 121 8.78 26.16 -13.86
C PRO A 121 9.71 25.40 -14.82
N ASN A 122 10.98 25.21 -14.43
CA ASN A 122 11.97 24.47 -15.21
C ASN A 122 11.91 22.95 -14.96
N GLU A 123 11.19 22.51 -13.92
CA GLU A 123 11.02 21.09 -13.65
C GLU A 123 9.94 20.50 -14.57
N SER A 124 10.35 19.77 -15.59
CA SER A 124 9.44 19.24 -16.61
C SER A 124 8.55 18.08 -16.13
N ARG A 125 8.90 17.45 -15.01
CA ARG A 125 8.15 16.31 -14.46
C ARG A 125 6.77 16.75 -13.98
N TRP A 126 5.86 15.79 -13.98
CA TRP A 126 4.44 16.04 -13.90
C TRP A 126 4.04 16.71 -12.57
N HIS A 127 3.21 17.74 -12.74
CA HIS A 127 2.21 18.20 -11.80
C HIS A 127 0.93 18.49 -12.60
N SER A 128 -0.23 18.51 -11.96
CA SER A 128 -1.51 18.71 -12.62
C SER A 128 -1.83 20.19 -12.84
N THR A 129 -1.57 20.70 -14.04
CA THR A 129 -2.03 22.04 -14.44
C THR A 129 -3.56 22.16 -14.39
N LYS A 130 -4.27 21.06 -14.63
CA LYS A 130 -5.74 21.01 -14.58
C LYS A 130 -6.32 21.21 -13.20
N LEU A 131 -5.71 20.58 -12.20
CA LEU A 131 -6.13 20.79 -10.82
C LEU A 131 -5.86 22.23 -10.41
N SER A 132 -4.72 22.82 -10.82
CA SER A 132 -4.46 24.25 -10.65
C SER A 132 -5.50 25.13 -11.35
N GLU A 133 -5.88 24.83 -12.60
CA GLU A 133 -6.90 25.59 -13.35
C GLU A 133 -8.30 25.46 -12.74
N SER A 134 -8.67 24.26 -12.30
CA SER A 134 -9.93 24.01 -11.61
C SER A 134 -9.98 24.78 -10.28
N GLU A 135 -8.87 24.79 -9.52
CA GLU A 135 -8.74 25.56 -8.29
C GLU A 135 -8.87 27.06 -8.58
N LEU A 136 -8.19 27.55 -9.61
CA LEU A 136 -8.24 28.95 -10.01
C LEU A 136 -9.65 29.38 -10.40
N LYS A 137 -10.35 28.55 -11.18
CA LYS A 137 -11.75 28.80 -11.58
C LYS A 137 -12.66 28.86 -10.36
N TYR A 138 -12.49 27.94 -9.42
CA TYR A 138 -13.25 27.90 -8.17
C TYR A 138 -13.02 29.16 -7.32
N LEU A 139 -11.76 29.53 -7.08
CA LEU A 139 -11.43 30.71 -6.28
C LEU A 139 -11.88 32.02 -6.95
N ARG A 140 -11.85 32.10 -8.29
CA ARG A 140 -12.43 33.24 -9.02
C ARG A 140 -13.94 33.35 -8.86
N ALA A 141 -14.66 32.23 -8.83
CA ALA A 141 -16.10 32.24 -8.58
C ALA A 141 -16.41 32.80 -7.17
N ILE A 142 -15.68 32.33 -6.15
CA ILE A 142 -15.77 32.86 -4.77
C ILE A 142 -15.45 34.36 -4.74
N GLN A 143 -14.40 34.80 -5.43
CA GLN A 143 -14.03 36.21 -5.52
C GLN A 143 -15.14 37.07 -6.15
N LEU A 144 -15.82 36.56 -7.19
CA LEU A 144 -16.94 37.24 -7.85
C LEU A 144 -18.18 37.35 -6.95
N GLU A 145 -18.37 36.42 -6.02
CA GLU A 145 -19.43 36.46 -5.01
C GLU A 145 -19.12 37.42 -3.84
N GLY A 146 -17.92 38.01 -3.80
CA GLY A 146 -17.50 38.95 -2.76
C GLY A 146 -17.17 38.27 -1.42
N LEU A 147 -16.96 36.96 -1.43
CA LEU A 147 -16.58 36.17 -0.26
C LEU A 147 -15.09 36.32 0.05
N ASP A 148 -14.72 36.17 1.33
CA ASP A 148 -13.33 36.29 1.77
C ASP A 148 -12.51 35.07 1.33
N LEU A 149 -11.59 35.27 0.38
CA LEU A 149 -10.72 34.21 -0.16
C LEU A 149 -9.86 33.52 0.91
N SER A 150 -9.53 34.20 2.02
CA SER A 150 -8.71 33.60 3.08
C SER A 150 -9.38 32.41 3.76
N GLU A 151 -10.72 32.36 3.77
CA GLU A 151 -11.48 31.21 4.30
C GLU A 151 -11.43 29.99 3.37
N TYR A 152 -11.17 30.21 2.08
CA TYR A 152 -11.21 29.21 0.99
C TYR A 152 -9.85 28.85 0.41
N MET A 153 -8.79 29.49 0.89
CA MET A 153 -7.40 29.14 0.59
C MET A 153 -6.75 28.49 1.84
N PRO A 154 -7.26 27.35 2.32
CA PRO A 154 -6.71 26.73 3.51
C PRO A 154 -5.26 26.32 3.27
N THR A 155 -4.46 26.45 4.32
CA THR A 155 -3.11 25.87 4.37
C THR A 155 -3.21 24.34 4.27
N ASN A 156 -2.14 23.67 3.85
CA ASN A 156 -2.12 22.19 3.80
C ASN A 156 -2.42 21.58 5.18
N ARG A 157 -2.01 22.28 6.24
CA ARG A 157 -2.28 21.91 7.64
C ARG A 157 -3.77 21.94 7.98
N GLU A 158 -4.49 22.96 7.52
CA GLU A 158 -5.94 23.07 7.75
C GLU A 158 -6.75 22.05 6.93
N ILE A 159 -6.22 21.58 5.80
CA ILE A 159 -6.83 20.51 5.01
C ILE A 159 -6.71 19.16 5.72
N ALA A 160 -5.53 18.86 6.28
CA ALA A 160 -5.30 17.61 7.00
C ALA A 160 -6.25 17.41 8.19
N ASP A 161 -6.69 18.51 8.82
CA ASP A 161 -7.56 18.50 10.00
C ASP A 161 -9.08 18.59 9.67
N ARG A 162 -9.46 18.81 8.40
CA ARG A 162 -10.86 18.94 7.97
C ARG A 162 -11.43 17.59 7.48
N SER A 163 -12.76 17.46 7.53
CA SER A 163 -13.44 16.37 6.84
C SER A 163 -13.16 16.47 5.33
N ILE A 164 -12.72 15.35 4.74
CA ILE A 164 -12.31 15.30 3.34
C ILE A 164 -13.51 15.69 2.48
N THR A 165 -13.43 16.84 1.81
CA THR A 165 -14.55 17.30 0.98
C THR A 165 -14.62 16.51 -0.32
N GLN A 166 -15.79 16.47 -0.97
CA GLN A 166 -15.96 15.82 -2.28
C GLN A 166 -14.91 16.28 -3.32
N LYS A 167 -14.51 17.55 -3.26
CA LYS A 167 -13.46 18.11 -4.13
C LYS A 167 -12.12 17.43 -3.87
N GLU A 168 -11.79 17.18 -2.61
CA GLU A 168 -10.51 16.57 -2.22
C GLU A 168 -10.47 15.10 -2.61
N TRP A 169 -11.56 14.37 -2.44
CA TRP A 169 -11.71 13.00 -2.92
C TRP A 169 -11.41 12.87 -4.40
N LYS A 170 -11.98 13.75 -5.20
CA LYS A 170 -11.70 13.78 -6.63
C LYS A 170 -10.19 13.97 -6.88
N ARG A 171 -9.55 14.94 -6.20
CA ARG A 171 -8.10 15.21 -6.35
C ARG A 171 -7.24 13.99 -6.00
N LEU A 172 -7.57 13.29 -4.92
CA LEU A 172 -6.89 12.06 -4.49
C LEU A 172 -7.06 10.95 -5.53
N ARG A 173 -8.29 10.69 -5.99
CA ARG A 173 -8.58 9.71 -7.06
C ARG A 173 -7.81 10.00 -8.34
N TYR A 174 -7.76 11.27 -8.75
CA TYR A 174 -7.01 11.70 -9.93
C TYR A 174 -5.51 11.42 -9.78
N SER A 175 -4.94 11.75 -8.62
CA SER A 175 -3.52 11.54 -8.33
C SER A 175 -3.17 10.05 -8.28
N ARG A 176 -3.97 9.23 -7.58
CA ARG A 176 -3.84 7.77 -7.55
C ARG A 176 -3.87 7.17 -8.95
N THR A 177 -4.81 7.61 -9.79
CA THR A 177 -4.94 7.16 -11.18
C THR A 177 -3.71 7.54 -12.00
N LYS A 178 -3.18 8.76 -11.82
CA LYS A 178 -1.96 9.19 -12.49
C LYS A 178 -0.76 8.32 -12.14
N LEU A 179 -0.54 8.04 -10.85
CA LEU A 179 0.56 7.20 -10.38
C LEU A 179 0.42 5.76 -10.88
N THR A 180 -0.79 5.21 -10.81
CA THR A 180 -1.11 3.89 -11.37
C THR A 180 -0.71 3.80 -12.84
N ARG A 181 -1.10 4.82 -13.64
CA ARG A 181 -0.73 4.91 -15.05
C ARG A 181 0.77 4.93 -15.26
N ILE A 182 1.51 5.75 -14.50
CA ILE A 182 2.98 5.87 -14.63
C ILE A 182 3.67 4.52 -14.43
N LEU A 183 3.22 3.75 -13.45
CA LEU A 183 3.77 2.42 -13.18
C LEU A 183 3.39 1.41 -14.29
N ARG A 184 2.14 1.44 -14.78
CA ARG A 184 1.68 0.61 -15.92
C ARG A 184 2.44 0.93 -17.21
N ASP A 185 2.71 2.20 -17.49
CA ASP A 185 3.45 2.67 -18.67
C ASP A 185 4.91 2.16 -18.68
N ARG A 186 5.44 1.76 -17.51
CA ARG A 186 6.73 1.09 -17.37
C ARG A 186 6.66 -0.44 -17.37
N GLY A 187 5.49 -1.01 -17.63
CA GLY A 187 5.26 -2.46 -17.78
C GLY A 187 5.07 -3.22 -16.46
N LEU A 188 4.84 -2.52 -15.34
CA LEU A 188 4.46 -3.16 -14.09
C LEU A 188 2.99 -3.59 -14.13
N VAL A 189 2.66 -4.73 -13.50
CA VAL A 189 1.27 -5.11 -13.25
C VAL A 189 0.78 -4.30 -12.05
N VAL A 190 -0.11 -3.35 -12.29
CA VAL A 190 -0.62 -2.44 -11.26
C VAL A 190 -2.13 -2.51 -11.23
N ILE A 191 -2.71 -2.68 -10.05
CA ILE A 191 -4.15 -2.72 -9.84
C ILE A 191 -4.62 -1.51 -9.04
N LYS A 192 -5.85 -1.05 -9.33
CA LYS A 192 -6.55 -0.02 -8.56
C LYS A 192 -7.33 -0.73 -7.46
N TRP A 193 -6.67 -0.94 -6.32
CA TRP A 193 -7.35 -1.50 -5.16
C TRP A 193 -8.39 -0.51 -4.62
N PRO A 194 -9.61 -0.96 -4.30
CA PRO A 194 -10.58 -0.11 -3.63
C PRO A 194 -10.03 0.36 -2.29
N ASP A 195 -9.81 1.66 -2.18
CA ASP A 195 -9.33 2.28 -0.95
C ASP A 195 -10.56 2.81 -0.22
N GLY A 196 -10.92 2.19 0.90
CA GLY A 196 -12.14 2.53 1.65
C GLY A 196 -12.20 4.00 2.05
N VAL A 197 -11.05 4.68 2.11
CA VAL A 197 -10.94 6.13 2.30
C VAL A 197 -11.46 6.80 1.01
N ILE A 198 -10.89 6.50 -0.16
CA ILE A 198 -11.23 7.13 -1.46
C ILE A 198 -12.60 6.71 -2.03
N ASN A 199 -13.14 5.58 -1.60
CA ASN A 199 -14.18 4.86 -2.31
C ASN A 199 -15.60 5.02 -1.77
N GLU A 200 -15.82 5.70 -0.63
CA GLU A 200 -17.18 5.95 -0.10
C GLU A 200 -18.12 6.60 -1.15
N ILE A 201 -17.57 7.35 -2.10
CA ILE A 201 -18.32 7.98 -3.21
C ILE A 201 -18.42 7.08 -4.47
N GLU A 202 -17.51 6.13 -4.66
CA GLU A 202 -17.57 5.19 -5.80
C GLU A 202 -18.77 4.24 -5.67
N GLU A 203 -19.08 3.83 -4.44
CA GLU A 203 -20.25 3.00 -4.13
C GLU A 203 -21.57 3.75 -4.42
N GLU A 204 -21.64 5.06 -4.17
CA GLU A 204 -22.83 5.87 -4.49
C GLU A 204 -23.05 6.06 -6.00
N MET A 205 -21.98 6.08 -6.81
CA MET A 205 -22.10 6.27 -8.26
C MET A 205 -22.26 4.96 -9.05
N GLY A 206 -21.92 3.81 -8.48
CA GLY A 206 -22.03 2.50 -9.14
C GLY A 206 -21.06 2.27 -10.30
N TYR A 207 -20.14 3.21 -10.57
CA TYR A 207 -19.05 3.10 -11.55
C TYR A 207 -17.86 3.97 -11.15
N VAL A 208 -16.64 3.59 -11.55
CA VAL A 208 -15.45 4.43 -11.36
C VAL A 208 -15.56 5.66 -12.28
N PRO A 209 -15.54 6.90 -11.76
CA PRO A 209 -15.54 8.09 -12.60
C PRO A 209 -14.17 8.26 -13.21
N ILE A 210 -14.07 8.02 -14.52
CA ILE A 210 -12.77 7.86 -15.18
C ILE A 210 -12.11 9.19 -15.52
N ASN A 211 -12.84 10.31 -15.48
CA ASN A 211 -12.28 11.64 -15.70
C ASN A 211 -13.07 12.69 -14.91
N ASP A 212 -12.95 12.72 -13.59
CA ASP A 212 -13.63 13.74 -12.75
C ASP A 212 -13.17 15.18 -13.06
N PHE A 213 -12.04 15.38 -13.76
CA PHE A 213 -11.47 16.71 -13.97
C PHE A 213 -11.30 17.20 -15.40
N SER A 214 -11.27 16.36 -16.45
CA SER A 214 -11.29 16.86 -17.85
C SER A 214 -11.11 15.80 -18.96
N ASP A 215 -11.75 16.05 -20.11
CA ASP A 215 -11.60 15.36 -21.41
C ASP A 215 -10.25 15.61 -22.15
N SER A 216 -9.35 16.43 -21.61
CA SER A 216 -8.12 16.86 -22.30
C SER A 216 -6.84 16.10 -21.93
N GLU A 217 -6.90 15.18 -20.96
CA GLU A 217 -5.81 14.23 -20.72
C GLU A 217 -6.34 12.91 -21.19
N ALA A 218 -5.60 12.33 -22.11
CA ALA A 218 -5.81 10.98 -22.54
C ALA A 218 -5.89 10.07 -21.31
N SER A 219 -7.07 9.48 -21.03
CA SER A 219 -7.23 8.35 -20.10
C SER A 219 -6.27 7.20 -20.47
N ASP A 220 -6.08 6.21 -19.61
CA ASP A 220 -5.24 5.04 -19.92
C ASP A 220 -5.62 4.42 -21.27
N ASP A 221 -6.93 4.28 -21.50
CA ASP A 221 -7.46 3.75 -22.76
C ASP A 221 -7.22 4.68 -23.95
N GLU A 222 -7.04 5.98 -23.68
CA GLU A 222 -6.85 6.98 -24.73
C GLU A 222 -5.43 6.99 -25.34
N ARG A 223 -4.49 6.30 -24.70
CA ARG A 223 -3.08 6.23 -25.14
C ARG A 223 -2.71 4.91 -25.79
N GLU A 224 -3.60 3.93 -25.76
CA GLU A 224 -3.37 2.66 -26.44
C GLU A 224 -3.37 2.90 -27.95
N GLY A 225 -2.50 2.17 -28.67
CA GLY A 225 -2.48 2.21 -30.13
C GLY A 225 -3.90 2.00 -30.70
N ASP A 226 -4.23 2.81 -31.72
CA ASP A 226 -5.55 2.90 -32.36
C ASP A 226 -6.65 3.68 -31.59
N PHE A 227 -6.29 4.52 -30.61
CA PHE A 227 -7.20 5.50 -29.99
C PHE A 227 -7.05 6.93 -30.57
N PRO A 228 -8.13 7.75 -30.64
CA PRO A 228 -9.53 7.46 -30.34
C PRO A 228 -10.29 6.83 -31.51
N ASN A 229 -11.45 6.22 -31.21
CA ASN A 229 -12.44 5.81 -32.21
C ASN A 229 -12.92 6.98 -33.10
N SER A 230 -12.69 8.24 -32.72
CA SER A 230 -13.21 9.44 -33.36
C SER A 230 -12.99 9.49 -34.88
N SER A 231 -11.81 9.08 -35.35
CA SER A 231 -11.50 9.08 -36.79
C SER A 231 -12.33 8.06 -37.58
N ARG A 232 -12.72 6.96 -36.94
CA ARG A 232 -13.50 5.86 -37.53
C ARG A 232 -14.99 6.02 -37.29
N LEU A 233 -15.41 6.72 -36.23
CA LEU A 233 -16.83 6.97 -35.97
C LEU A 233 -17.44 7.94 -36.98
N GLY A 234 -16.62 8.75 -37.66
CA GLY A 234 -17.04 9.75 -38.67
C GLY A 234 -18.09 9.25 -39.67
N ASP A 235 -18.02 7.97 -40.04
CA ASP A 235 -18.89 7.33 -41.03
C ASP A 235 -20.16 6.69 -40.44
N PHE A 236 -20.27 6.59 -39.11
CA PHE A 236 -21.45 6.03 -38.44
C PHE A 236 -22.70 6.87 -38.75
N ARG A 237 -23.78 6.23 -39.20
CA ARG A 237 -25.09 6.85 -39.38
C ARG A 237 -26.17 5.85 -38.98
N SER A 238 -27.22 6.34 -38.33
CA SER A 238 -28.40 5.53 -38.01
C SER A 238 -29.67 6.33 -38.26
N ASN A 239 -30.64 5.73 -38.95
CA ASN A 239 -31.91 6.37 -39.28
C ASN A 239 -33.09 5.50 -38.84
N TYR A 240 -33.97 6.04 -38.02
CA TYR A 240 -35.22 5.39 -37.65
C TYR A 240 -36.36 5.85 -38.57
N GLU A 241 -37.11 4.90 -39.12
CA GLU A 241 -38.32 5.15 -39.89
C GLU A 241 -39.53 4.96 -38.97
N TYR A 242 -40.41 5.97 -38.92
CA TYR A 242 -41.61 5.94 -38.10
C TYR A 242 -42.53 4.77 -38.45
N ASP A 243 -42.95 4.03 -37.43
CA ASP A 243 -43.88 2.92 -37.55
C ASP A 243 -45.29 3.36 -37.13
N GLN A 244 -46.18 3.43 -38.11
CA GLN A 244 -47.59 3.80 -37.92
C GLN A 244 -48.37 2.80 -37.07
N SER A 245 -47.87 1.58 -36.89
CA SER A 245 -48.50 0.55 -36.06
C SER A 245 -48.22 0.74 -34.57
N LEU A 246 -47.22 1.55 -34.22
CA LEU A 246 -46.84 1.86 -32.85
C LEU A 246 -47.42 3.21 -32.42
N ASP A 247 -47.72 3.36 -31.13
CA ASP A 247 -48.02 4.66 -30.55
C ASP A 247 -46.73 5.51 -30.41
N THR A 248 -46.87 6.71 -29.86
CA THR A 248 -45.74 7.64 -29.68
C THR A 248 -44.63 7.03 -28.81
N ASP A 249 -44.99 6.40 -27.69
CA ASP A 249 -44.03 5.82 -26.76
C ASP A 249 -43.34 4.58 -27.36
N GLY A 250 -44.08 3.75 -28.09
CA GLY A 250 -43.55 2.61 -28.83
C GLY A 250 -42.55 3.04 -29.92
N ASN A 251 -42.84 4.14 -30.63
CA ASN A 251 -41.89 4.70 -31.58
C ASN A 251 -40.66 5.32 -30.88
N TYR A 252 -40.81 5.92 -29.68
CA TYR A 252 -39.67 6.44 -28.92
C TYR A 252 -38.73 5.32 -28.49
N ALA A 253 -39.28 4.25 -27.92
CA ALA A 253 -38.51 3.07 -27.52
C ALA A 253 -37.82 2.42 -28.72
N SER A 254 -38.53 2.27 -29.85
CA SER A 254 -38.00 1.64 -31.06
C SER A 254 -36.90 2.48 -31.73
N ALA A 255 -37.02 3.81 -31.73
CA ALA A 255 -35.99 4.70 -32.23
C ALA A 255 -34.69 4.59 -31.41
N LEU A 256 -34.79 4.64 -30.08
CA LEU A 256 -33.64 4.50 -29.17
C LEU A 256 -32.97 3.13 -29.34
N ALA A 257 -33.75 2.05 -29.30
CA ALA A 257 -33.23 0.69 -29.45
C ALA A 257 -32.55 0.50 -30.81
N LYS A 258 -33.12 1.05 -31.89
CA LYS A 258 -32.47 1.01 -33.20
C LYS A 258 -31.13 1.74 -33.20
N TRP A 259 -31.07 2.95 -32.66
CA TRP A 259 -29.84 3.74 -32.64
C TRP A 259 -28.74 3.09 -31.79
N GLU A 260 -29.11 2.50 -30.65
CA GLU A 260 -28.21 1.74 -29.78
C GLU A 260 -27.67 0.49 -30.50
N ASN A 261 -28.55 -0.32 -31.09
CA ASN A 261 -28.15 -1.52 -31.81
C ASN A 261 -27.23 -1.21 -32.99
N ASP A 262 -27.59 -0.22 -33.82
CA ASP A 262 -26.75 0.19 -34.93
C ASP A 262 -25.36 0.66 -34.43
N TYR A 263 -25.30 1.36 -33.27
CA TYR A 263 -24.06 1.81 -32.65
C TYR A 263 -23.17 0.64 -32.21
N TYR A 264 -23.75 -0.38 -31.56
CA TYR A 264 -23.02 -1.58 -31.15
C TYR A 264 -22.56 -2.40 -32.35
N ASP A 265 -23.44 -2.64 -33.33
CA ASP A 265 -23.11 -3.35 -34.57
C ASP A 265 -21.94 -2.64 -35.28
N TYR A 266 -21.94 -1.31 -35.31
CA TYR A 266 -20.85 -0.55 -35.90
C TYR A 266 -19.52 -0.77 -35.17
N HIS A 267 -19.54 -0.80 -33.83
CA HIS A 267 -18.33 -1.07 -33.03
C HIS A 267 -17.82 -2.48 -33.26
N GLU A 268 -18.70 -3.47 -33.29
CA GLU A 268 -18.35 -4.87 -33.54
C GLU A 268 -17.74 -5.05 -34.94
N VAL A 269 -18.42 -4.59 -35.99
CA VAL A 269 -17.98 -4.71 -37.39
C VAL A 269 -16.62 -4.04 -37.61
N ASN A 270 -16.38 -2.89 -36.96
CA ASN A 270 -15.14 -2.12 -37.10
C ASN A 270 -14.08 -2.47 -36.05
N ARG A 271 -14.35 -3.44 -35.16
CA ARG A 271 -13.47 -3.86 -34.06
C ARG A 271 -13.03 -2.68 -33.18
N LEU A 272 -13.99 -1.85 -32.81
CA LEU A 272 -13.81 -0.70 -31.93
C LEU A 272 -14.33 -1.09 -30.54
N GLY A 273 -13.50 -0.99 -29.49
CA GLY A 273 -14.02 -1.08 -28.13
C GLY A 273 -14.88 0.15 -27.81
N LEU A 274 -16.07 0.01 -27.23
CA LEU A 274 -16.94 1.15 -26.89
C LEU A 274 -16.23 2.04 -25.87
N TYR A 275 -15.50 1.42 -24.93
CA TYR A 275 -14.64 2.08 -23.95
C TYR A 275 -13.64 3.07 -24.58
N ARG A 276 -13.36 2.96 -25.90
CA ARG A 276 -12.48 3.86 -26.64
C ARG A 276 -13.17 5.08 -27.26
N THR A 277 -14.45 5.29 -26.99
CA THR A 277 -15.23 6.42 -27.53
C THR A 277 -15.28 7.59 -26.54
N ARG A 278 -14.92 8.80 -26.99
CA ARG A 278 -14.94 10.01 -26.15
C ARG A 278 -16.37 10.50 -25.94
N ASP A 279 -16.61 11.20 -24.81
CA ASP A 279 -17.91 11.82 -24.54
C ASP A 279 -18.34 12.80 -25.64
N ALA A 280 -17.39 13.59 -26.17
CA ALA A 280 -17.64 14.49 -27.28
C ALA A 280 -18.10 13.75 -28.56
N ASP A 281 -17.60 12.54 -28.81
CA ASP A 281 -17.98 11.75 -29.99
C ASP A 281 -19.38 11.12 -29.82
N ILE A 282 -19.71 10.66 -28.60
CA ILE A 282 -21.07 10.19 -28.25
C ILE A 282 -22.08 11.33 -28.44
N ARG A 283 -21.76 12.52 -27.92
CA ARG A 283 -22.60 13.70 -28.06
C ARG A 283 -22.79 14.11 -29.53
N ASP A 284 -21.72 14.13 -30.32
CA ASP A 284 -21.81 14.44 -31.75
C ASP A 284 -22.67 13.40 -32.49
N LEU A 285 -22.49 12.12 -32.18
CA LEU A 285 -23.25 11.03 -32.78
C LEU A 285 -24.75 11.17 -32.48
N ALA A 286 -25.12 11.33 -31.21
CA ALA A 286 -26.51 11.47 -30.80
C ALA A 286 -27.15 12.70 -31.48
N ASN A 287 -26.43 13.83 -31.52
CA ASN A 287 -26.99 15.08 -32.04
C ASN A 287 -27.02 15.16 -33.57
N ASN A 288 -26.04 14.59 -34.26
CA ASN A 288 -25.81 14.86 -35.67
C ASN A 288 -25.88 13.62 -36.58
N ARG A 289 -25.87 12.39 -36.03
CA ARG A 289 -25.73 11.15 -36.82
C ARG A 289 -26.88 10.14 -36.64
N CYS A 290 -27.72 10.37 -35.64
CA CYS A 290 -28.98 9.66 -35.43
C CYS A 290 -30.17 10.51 -35.92
N THR A 291 -30.87 10.04 -36.94
CA THR A 291 -31.99 10.76 -37.59
C THR A 291 -33.30 10.00 -37.49
N ILE A 292 -34.41 10.74 -37.58
CA ILE A 292 -35.78 10.23 -37.65
C ILE A 292 -36.38 10.67 -38.97
N SER A 293 -37.10 9.77 -39.62
CA SER A 293 -37.81 10.04 -40.87
C SER A 293 -39.25 9.56 -40.80
N GLY A 294 -40.16 10.30 -41.45
CA GLY A 294 -41.56 9.89 -41.59
C GLY A 294 -42.46 10.03 -40.37
N TRP A 295 -41.98 10.60 -39.25
CA TRP A 295 -42.77 10.77 -38.02
C TRP A 295 -43.62 12.05 -38.06
N PRO A 296 -44.95 11.96 -38.23
CA PRO A 296 -45.81 13.14 -38.29
C PRO A 296 -45.89 13.82 -36.92
N ASN A 297 -45.80 15.16 -36.92
CA ASN A 297 -45.97 16.03 -35.75
C ASN A 297 -44.90 15.93 -34.64
N LEU A 298 -43.82 15.16 -34.82
CA LEU A 298 -42.72 15.12 -33.85
C LEU A 298 -42.05 16.49 -33.77
N GLN A 299 -42.02 17.09 -32.58
CA GLN A 299 -41.47 18.42 -32.35
C GLN A 299 -39.97 18.34 -32.02
N GLU A 300 -39.20 19.39 -32.35
CA GLU A 300 -37.77 19.46 -32.04
C GLU A 300 -37.44 19.21 -30.55
N PRO A 301 -38.21 19.74 -29.55
CA PRO A 301 -37.95 19.43 -28.15
C PRO A 301 -38.10 17.96 -27.78
N GLU A 302 -38.88 17.17 -28.53
CA GLU A 302 -39.03 15.73 -28.32
C GLU A 302 -37.82 14.99 -28.90
N ILE A 303 -37.34 15.40 -30.08
CA ILE A 303 -36.11 14.89 -30.69
C ILE A 303 -34.91 15.13 -29.76
N GLN A 304 -34.80 16.34 -29.20
CA GLN A 304 -33.72 16.67 -28.27
C GLN A 304 -33.76 15.83 -26.99
N ARG A 305 -34.96 15.50 -26.48
CA ARG A 305 -35.08 14.56 -25.35
C ARG A 305 -34.60 13.16 -25.71
N LEU A 306 -34.99 12.63 -26.87
CA LEU A 306 -34.51 11.33 -27.35
C LEU A 306 -32.99 11.30 -27.48
N ARG A 307 -32.40 12.35 -28.03
CA ARG A 307 -30.94 12.47 -28.17
C ARG A 307 -30.21 12.53 -26.83
N ALA A 308 -30.74 13.28 -25.86
CA ALA A 308 -30.19 13.33 -24.52
C ALA A 308 -30.27 11.97 -23.81
N VAL A 309 -31.39 11.25 -23.98
CA VAL A 309 -31.55 9.88 -23.46
C VAL A 309 -30.56 8.92 -24.12
N LEU A 310 -30.39 8.99 -25.44
CA LEU A 310 -29.39 8.20 -26.16
C LEU A 310 -27.95 8.52 -25.70
N GLU A 311 -27.59 9.79 -25.57
CA GLU A 311 -26.28 10.23 -25.09
C GLU A 311 -25.97 9.64 -23.70
N GLU A 312 -26.94 9.64 -22.78
CA GLU A 312 -26.80 9.02 -21.46
C GLU A 312 -26.63 7.49 -21.56
N ARG A 313 -27.51 6.80 -22.31
CA ARG A 313 -27.44 5.33 -22.49
C ARG A 313 -26.08 4.88 -23.06
N LEU A 314 -25.61 5.52 -24.14
CA LEU A 314 -24.32 5.19 -24.74
C LEU A 314 -23.14 5.49 -23.81
N ARG A 315 -23.24 6.57 -23.01
CA ARG A 315 -22.23 6.92 -22.00
C ARG A 315 -22.18 5.90 -20.86
N LEU A 316 -23.33 5.46 -20.36
CA LEU A 316 -23.43 4.41 -19.33
C LEU A 316 -22.78 3.11 -19.82
N GLU A 317 -23.09 2.70 -21.05
CA GLU A 317 -22.58 1.45 -21.64
C GLU A 317 -21.07 1.50 -21.89
N ARG A 318 -20.57 2.63 -22.41
CA ARG A 318 -19.13 2.87 -22.47
C ARG A 318 -18.48 2.77 -21.09
N ASN A 319 -19.07 3.42 -20.08
CA ASN A 319 -18.52 3.41 -18.72
C ASN A 319 -18.52 2.00 -18.13
N ALA A 320 -19.56 1.21 -18.39
CA ALA A 320 -19.65 -0.18 -17.99
C ALA A 320 -18.53 -1.03 -18.63
N GLU A 321 -18.26 -0.87 -19.94
CA GLU A 321 -17.16 -1.58 -20.59
C GLU A 321 -15.78 -1.13 -20.06
N LYS A 322 -15.61 0.16 -19.77
CA LYS A 322 -14.40 0.66 -19.09
C LYS A 322 -14.23 0.05 -17.70
N GLN A 323 -15.31 -0.05 -16.93
CA GLN A 323 -15.30 -0.67 -15.61
C GLN A 323 -14.91 -2.14 -15.71
N TYR A 324 -15.58 -2.90 -16.57
CA TYR A 324 -15.25 -4.31 -16.83
C TYR A 324 -13.77 -4.51 -17.16
N ARG A 325 -13.20 -3.59 -17.96
CA ARG A 325 -11.78 -3.61 -18.29
C ARG A 325 -10.88 -3.30 -17.09
N GLU A 326 -11.25 -2.33 -16.27
CA GLU A 326 -10.48 -2.05 -15.05
C GLU A 326 -10.61 -3.21 -14.05
N ASP A 327 -11.75 -3.90 -14.00
CA ASP A 327 -11.95 -5.11 -13.21
C ASP A 327 -11.02 -6.24 -13.71
N ASP A 328 -10.96 -6.48 -15.03
CA ASP A 328 -9.99 -7.42 -15.64
C ASP A 328 -8.55 -7.05 -15.28
N ARG A 329 -8.19 -5.75 -15.33
CA ARG A 329 -6.88 -5.28 -14.87
C ARG A 329 -6.68 -5.54 -13.39
N ASN A 330 -7.69 -5.34 -12.55
CA ASN A 330 -7.64 -5.52 -11.10
C ASN A 330 -7.54 -6.98 -10.66
N GLU A 331 -7.94 -7.92 -11.53
CA GLU A 331 -7.77 -9.35 -11.34
C GLU A 331 -6.35 -9.84 -11.67
N GLN A 332 -5.55 -9.03 -12.39
CA GLN A 332 -4.20 -9.41 -12.78
C GLN A 332 -3.29 -9.65 -11.57
N VAL A 333 -2.38 -10.60 -11.76
CA VAL A 333 -1.36 -10.99 -10.78
C VAL A 333 0.00 -10.68 -11.40
N ASP A 334 0.86 -10.00 -10.64
CA ASP A 334 2.23 -9.75 -11.06
C ASP A 334 2.96 -11.09 -11.23
N PRO A 335 3.69 -11.31 -12.34
CA PRO A 335 4.35 -12.59 -12.61
C PRO A 335 5.41 -12.96 -11.56
N LEU A 336 5.96 -12.00 -10.81
CA LEU A 336 6.90 -12.24 -9.70
C LEU A 336 6.18 -12.52 -8.37
N HIS A 337 4.85 -12.46 -8.33
CA HIS A 337 4.10 -12.71 -7.11
C HIS A 337 4.32 -14.14 -6.58
N VAL A 338 4.72 -14.25 -5.31
CA VAL A 338 4.74 -15.51 -4.57
C VAL A 338 3.37 -15.75 -3.93
N PRO A 339 2.65 -16.82 -4.30
CA PRO A 339 1.34 -17.12 -3.73
C PRO A 339 1.47 -17.51 -2.26
N VAL A 340 0.95 -16.66 -1.37
CA VAL A 340 0.81 -16.96 0.06
C VAL A 340 -0.68 -17.10 0.39
N PRO A 341 -1.12 -18.21 1.01
CA PRO A 341 -2.52 -18.41 1.36
C PRO A 341 -3.09 -17.25 2.21
N GLY A 342 -4.31 -16.82 1.88
CA GLY A 342 -5.00 -15.77 2.62
C GLY A 342 -4.59 -14.33 2.27
N LEU A 343 -3.70 -14.11 1.29
CA LEU A 343 -3.39 -12.77 0.79
C LEU A 343 -4.59 -12.09 0.14
N LYS A 344 -4.80 -10.82 0.51
CA LYS A 344 -5.71 -9.91 -0.21
C LYS A 344 -5.18 -9.65 -1.61
N GLN A 345 -6.09 -9.41 -2.56
CA GLN A 345 -5.74 -9.19 -3.97
C GLN A 345 -4.82 -7.98 -4.17
N LYS A 346 -4.87 -6.94 -3.31
CA LYS A 346 -3.93 -5.80 -3.32
C LYS A 346 -2.44 -6.13 -3.20
N TYR A 347 -2.11 -7.32 -2.72
CA TYR A 347 -0.74 -7.78 -2.53
C TYR A 347 -0.27 -8.75 -3.62
N LYS A 348 -1.10 -8.99 -4.64
CA LYS A 348 -0.77 -9.83 -5.79
C LYS A 348 -0.20 -9.06 -6.97
N ALA A 349 -0.30 -7.73 -6.93
CA ALA A 349 0.20 -6.82 -7.95
C ALA A 349 0.64 -5.51 -7.27
N TRP A 350 1.31 -4.63 -8.01
CA TRP A 350 1.62 -3.30 -7.50
C TRP A 350 0.33 -2.53 -7.24
N THR A 351 0.27 -1.78 -6.14
CA THR A 351 -0.87 -0.93 -5.82
C THR A 351 -0.43 0.46 -5.40
N VAL A 352 -1.29 1.44 -5.67
CA VAL A 352 -1.10 2.83 -5.24
C VAL A 352 -2.23 3.18 -4.28
N THR A 353 -1.88 3.57 -3.07
CA THR A 353 -2.76 4.01 -2.00
C THR A 353 -2.46 5.45 -1.62
N PHE A 354 -3.43 6.10 -0.96
CA PHE A 354 -3.19 7.37 -0.31
C PHE A 354 -2.95 7.11 1.17
N ASP A 355 -1.80 7.54 1.69
CA ASP A 355 -1.54 7.49 3.12
C ASP A 355 -1.67 8.90 3.72
N PRO A 356 -2.72 9.19 4.50
CA PRO A 356 -2.90 10.50 5.14
C PRO A 356 -1.85 10.79 6.21
N SER A 357 -1.11 9.79 6.69
CA SER A 357 0.01 10.01 7.61
C SER A 357 1.27 10.53 6.90
N VAL A 358 1.30 10.45 5.57
CA VAL A 358 2.32 11.07 4.71
C VAL A 358 1.85 12.47 4.33
N ASP A 359 1.91 13.38 5.28
CA ASP A 359 1.25 14.70 5.19
C ASP A 359 2.21 15.88 4.96
N GLY A 360 3.52 15.64 4.98
CA GLY A 360 4.53 16.70 4.82
C GLY A 360 4.62 17.70 5.97
N ASN A 361 3.97 17.47 7.12
CA ASN A 361 4.03 18.36 8.30
C ASN A 361 5.47 18.60 8.81
N GLY A 362 6.41 17.74 8.42
CA GLY A 362 7.84 17.89 8.70
C GLY A 362 8.61 18.86 7.79
N MET A 363 8.00 19.37 6.71
CA MET A 363 8.63 20.21 5.70
C MET A 363 8.61 21.70 6.10
N VAL A 364 9.27 22.01 7.22
CA VAL A 364 9.37 23.37 7.76
C VAL A 364 10.52 24.17 7.11
N LYS A 365 10.36 25.49 7.00
CA LYS A 365 11.28 26.40 6.29
C LYS A 365 12.75 26.28 6.74
N ASP A 366 12.99 26.07 8.01
CA ASP A 366 14.32 25.95 8.63
C ASP A 366 15.09 24.69 8.20
N ARG A 367 14.41 23.74 7.55
CA ARG A 367 15.05 22.53 7.01
C ARG A 367 15.41 22.64 5.53
N TYR A 368 15.12 23.77 4.89
CA TYR A 368 15.52 24.05 3.52
C TYR A 368 16.64 25.08 3.47
N SER A 369 17.58 24.90 2.55
CA SER A 369 18.52 25.96 2.19
C SER A 369 17.89 26.92 1.17
N ASN A 370 18.43 28.14 1.08
CA ASN A 370 18.05 29.17 0.09
C ASN A 370 16.57 29.55 0.05
N THR A 371 15.88 29.53 1.20
CA THR A 371 14.49 30.03 1.28
C THR A 371 14.48 31.56 1.29
N ASP A 372 14.29 32.18 0.13
CA ASP A 372 13.99 33.60 0.04
C ASP A 372 12.81 33.91 0.98
N ASN A 373 12.94 34.96 1.79
CA ASN A 373 12.41 35.01 3.15
C ASN A 373 10.87 34.95 3.37
N THR A 374 10.03 34.72 2.37
CA THR A 374 8.62 35.12 2.42
C THR A 374 7.57 34.01 2.57
N GLU A 375 7.82 32.74 2.22
CA GLU A 375 6.81 31.65 2.38
C GLU A 375 7.44 30.30 2.75
N SER A 376 6.66 29.37 3.31
CA SER A 376 7.09 28.00 3.56
C SER A 376 7.09 27.22 2.23
N PRO A 377 8.21 26.58 1.84
CA PRO A 377 8.28 25.61 0.73
C PRO A 377 7.07 24.67 0.59
N PHE A 378 6.57 24.20 1.73
CA PHE A 378 5.44 23.29 1.77
C PHE A 378 4.12 23.93 1.30
N ASP A 379 3.95 25.24 1.48
CA ASP A 379 2.72 25.96 1.16
C ASP A 379 2.55 26.27 -0.33
N GLU A 380 3.55 25.96 -1.14
CA GLU A 380 3.60 26.28 -2.57
C GLU A 380 2.84 25.27 -3.44
N TYR A 381 2.69 24.05 -2.92
CA TYR A 381 2.05 22.93 -3.61
C TYR A 381 0.95 22.30 -2.76
N PHE A 382 -0.01 21.69 -3.44
CA PHE A 382 -0.77 20.60 -2.86
C PHE A 382 0.00 19.31 -3.05
N TRP A 383 0.24 18.59 -1.96
CA TRP A 383 1.01 17.35 -1.94
C TRP A 383 0.10 16.14 -1.87
N PHE A 384 0.52 15.05 -2.51
CA PHE A 384 -0.08 13.74 -2.39
C PHE A 384 0.84 12.86 -1.54
N GLY A 385 0.35 12.44 -0.38
CA GLY A 385 0.94 11.37 0.42
C GLY A 385 0.73 10.04 -0.27
N ALA A 386 1.68 9.66 -1.12
CA ALA A 386 1.61 8.44 -1.88
C ALA A 386 2.17 7.27 -1.05
N GLU A 387 1.46 6.15 -1.07
CA GLU A 387 2.01 4.86 -0.69
C GLU A 387 1.93 3.94 -1.91
N VAL A 388 3.06 3.35 -2.30
CA VAL A 388 3.11 2.36 -3.40
C VAL A 388 3.56 1.03 -2.83
N VAL A 389 2.68 0.03 -2.92
CA VAL A 389 2.89 -1.29 -2.32
C VAL A 389 3.24 -2.29 -3.41
N SER A 390 4.33 -3.04 -3.21
CA SER A 390 4.73 -4.11 -4.12
C SER A 390 3.83 -5.34 -3.98
N PRO A 391 3.79 -6.24 -4.98
CA PRO A 391 3.33 -7.60 -4.74
C PRO A 391 4.21 -8.29 -3.68
N VAL A 392 3.77 -9.43 -3.16
CA VAL A 392 4.65 -10.32 -2.39
C VAL A 392 5.69 -10.92 -3.33
N LEU A 393 6.94 -10.55 -3.15
CA LEU A 393 8.08 -10.90 -3.98
C LEU A 393 8.92 -12.03 -3.35
N PRO A 394 9.60 -12.87 -4.16
CA PRO A 394 10.53 -13.86 -3.65
C PRO A 394 11.82 -13.21 -3.16
N MET A 395 12.28 -13.61 -1.97
CA MET A 395 13.61 -13.26 -1.46
C MET A 395 14.71 -13.88 -2.35
N LYS A 396 15.88 -13.21 -2.39
CA LYS A 396 17.08 -13.63 -3.14
C LYS A 396 16.90 -13.71 -4.66
N ASP A 397 15.81 -13.19 -5.21
CA ASP A 397 15.57 -13.10 -6.64
C ASP A 397 15.95 -11.70 -7.16
N GLU A 398 16.89 -11.62 -8.10
CA GLU A 398 17.31 -10.34 -8.69
C GLU A 398 16.18 -9.65 -9.44
N ARG A 399 15.20 -10.40 -9.96
CA ARG A 399 14.04 -9.84 -10.67
C ARG A 399 13.15 -9.04 -9.72
N SER A 400 13.02 -9.47 -8.47
CA SER A 400 12.32 -8.72 -7.42
C SER A 400 12.98 -7.37 -7.19
N ARG A 401 14.31 -7.35 -7.11
CA ARG A 401 15.11 -6.14 -6.94
C ARG A 401 15.02 -5.22 -8.15
N GLU A 402 15.00 -5.79 -9.36
CA GLU A 402 14.79 -5.04 -10.59
C GLU A 402 13.39 -4.42 -10.67
N ALA A 403 12.34 -5.14 -10.25
CA ALA A 403 10.99 -4.59 -10.19
C ALA A 403 10.92 -3.35 -9.28
N ILE A 404 11.66 -3.34 -8.15
CA ILE A 404 11.80 -2.16 -7.29
C ILE A 404 12.53 -1.01 -8.00
N ARG A 405 13.62 -1.29 -8.74
CA ARG A 405 14.32 -0.27 -9.55
C ARG A 405 13.40 0.34 -10.60
N VAL A 406 12.61 -0.49 -11.29
CA VAL A 406 11.63 -0.04 -12.29
C VAL A 406 10.56 0.83 -11.64
N ALA A 407 9.98 0.43 -10.51
CA ALA A 407 8.95 1.19 -9.81
C ALA A 407 9.48 2.56 -9.32
N CYS A 408 10.61 2.58 -8.61
CA CYS A 408 11.22 3.81 -8.12
C CYS A 408 11.61 4.76 -9.28
N GLY A 409 12.22 4.21 -10.34
CA GLY A 409 12.58 4.96 -11.54
C GLY A 409 11.36 5.53 -12.26
N ALA A 410 10.29 4.75 -12.42
CA ALA A 410 9.04 5.20 -13.04
C ALA A 410 8.48 6.44 -12.34
N LEU A 411 8.41 6.38 -11.01
CA LEU A 411 7.88 7.47 -10.17
C LEU A 411 8.76 8.70 -10.28
N ARG A 412 10.08 8.57 -10.09
CA ARG A 412 11.02 9.70 -10.12
C ARG A 412 11.21 10.33 -11.49
N ASP A 413 11.16 9.54 -12.56
CA ASP A 413 11.26 10.05 -13.93
C ASP A 413 10.01 10.85 -14.34
N SER A 414 8.87 10.56 -13.72
CA SER A 414 7.57 11.06 -14.16
C SER A 414 6.98 12.12 -13.24
N LEU A 415 7.33 12.10 -11.94
CA LEU A 415 6.72 12.92 -10.90
C LEU A 415 7.73 13.85 -10.26
N ARG A 416 7.24 14.98 -9.77
CA ARG A 416 7.96 15.82 -8.82
C ARG A 416 7.84 15.23 -7.40
N CYS A 417 8.61 14.18 -7.13
CA CYS A 417 8.72 13.59 -5.79
C CYS A 417 9.65 14.43 -4.93
N HIS A 418 9.24 14.74 -3.71
CA HIS A 418 10.04 15.54 -2.77
C HIS A 418 11.27 14.76 -2.26
N LYS A 419 12.42 15.42 -2.08
CA LYS A 419 13.64 14.80 -1.50
C LYS A 419 13.40 14.40 -0.04
N PRO A 420 13.80 13.19 0.41
CA PRO A 420 13.49 12.75 1.78
C PRO A 420 14.05 13.69 2.87
N MET A 421 13.19 14.13 3.78
CA MET A 421 13.56 14.97 4.94
C MET A 421 13.43 14.19 6.24
N GLU A 422 14.02 14.68 7.33
CA GLU A 422 14.02 14.05 8.65
C GLU A 422 12.65 14.12 9.38
N VAL A 423 11.54 13.92 8.67
CA VAL A 423 10.16 13.66 9.14
C VAL A 423 9.22 13.76 7.94
N SER A 424 8.51 12.67 7.60
CA SER A 424 7.23 12.65 6.84
C SER A 424 6.95 11.31 6.18
N THR A 425 7.97 10.49 5.93
CA THR A 425 7.85 9.28 5.09
C THR A 425 8.69 8.14 5.66
N GLY A 426 8.16 6.93 5.63
CA GLY A 426 8.84 5.69 5.98
C GLY A 426 9.01 4.76 4.78
N LEU A 427 9.87 3.75 4.95
CA LEU A 427 9.86 2.56 4.11
C LEU A 427 9.46 1.39 4.98
N HIS A 428 8.47 0.62 4.55
CA HIS A 428 8.11 -0.62 5.22
C HIS A 428 8.58 -1.82 4.39
N VAL A 429 9.22 -2.78 5.04
CA VAL A 429 9.56 -4.08 4.46
C VAL A 429 8.83 -5.17 5.23
N HIS A 430 7.96 -5.88 4.56
CA HIS A 430 7.23 -7.02 5.11
C HIS A 430 8.02 -8.29 4.86
N LEU A 431 8.37 -9.02 5.91
CA LEU A 431 9.12 -10.27 5.86
C LEU A 431 8.18 -11.44 6.12
N GLY A 432 8.17 -12.39 5.19
CA GLY A 432 7.31 -13.56 5.24
C GLY A 432 8.01 -14.81 4.74
N HIS A 433 7.24 -15.89 4.73
CA HIS A 433 7.66 -17.16 4.15
C HIS A 433 6.42 -17.92 3.71
N THR A 434 6.51 -18.66 2.61
CA THR A 434 5.41 -19.51 2.10
C THR A 434 4.91 -20.52 3.13
N LYS A 435 5.79 -20.94 4.05
CA LYS A 435 5.45 -21.79 5.21
C LYS A 435 5.21 -21.05 6.52
N GLY A 436 5.05 -19.73 6.46
CA GLY A 436 4.89 -18.88 7.63
C GLY A 436 6.06 -18.95 8.63
N TRP A 437 5.75 -18.53 9.86
CA TRP A 437 6.64 -18.49 11.02
C TRP A 437 6.25 -19.55 12.04
N THR A 438 7.26 -20.19 12.66
CA THR A 438 7.09 -20.93 13.91
C THR A 438 7.31 -20.01 15.12
N LEU A 439 6.77 -20.36 16.28
CA LEU A 439 7.00 -19.65 17.53
C LEU A 439 8.50 -19.56 17.85
N PHE A 440 9.23 -20.64 17.65
CA PHE A 440 10.67 -20.68 17.90
C PHE A 440 11.45 -19.71 17.00
N GLN A 441 11.14 -19.70 15.69
CA GLN A 441 11.72 -18.72 14.76
C GLN A 441 11.35 -17.29 15.14
N ALA A 442 10.10 -17.04 15.52
CA ALA A 442 9.65 -15.72 15.95
C ALA A 442 10.39 -15.24 17.22
N LYS A 443 10.60 -16.11 18.22
CA LYS A 443 11.42 -15.82 19.41
C LYS A 443 12.87 -15.51 19.06
N ARG A 444 13.47 -16.28 18.15
CA ARG A 444 14.84 -16.02 17.67
C ARG A 444 14.93 -14.69 16.92
N PHE A 445 13.98 -14.38 16.04
CA PHE A 445 13.92 -13.07 15.39
C PHE A 445 13.83 -11.95 16.41
N ALA A 446 12.90 -12.03 17.37
CA ALA A 446 12.72 -10.99 18.37
C ALA A 446 13.95 -10.82 19.26
N THR A 447 14.63 -11.92 19.60
CA THR A 447 15.89 -11.89 20.38
C THR A 447 17.00 -11.21 19.60
N LEU A 448 17.24 -11.64 18.34
CA LEU A 448 18.26 -11.04 17.48
C LEU A 448 17.98 -9.56 17.25
N TRP A 449 16.75 -9.22 16.87
CA TRP A 449 16.35 -7.84 16.66
C TRP A 449 16.55 -7.02 17.93
N SER A 450 16.01 -7.47 19.07
CA SER A 450 16.13 -6.75 20.34
C SER A 450 17.57 -6.49 20.78
N LEU A 451 18.52 -7.37 20.47
CA LEU A 451 19.93 -7.22 20.85
C LEU A 451 20.76 -6.46 19.80
N SER A 452 20.24 -6.31 18.58
CA SER A 452 20.93 -5.65 17.47
C SER A 452 20.25 -4.36 16.98
N GLU A 453 19.07 -4.02 17.51
CA GLU A 453 18.23 -2.92 17.04
C GLU A 453 18.96 -1.57 17.00
N ASN A 454 19.71 -1.23 18.04
CA ASN A 454 20.52 0.01 18.03
C ASN A 454 21.60 0.00 16.94
N THR A 455 22.21 -1.16 16.66
CA THR A 455 23.20 -1.32 15.59
C THR A 455 22.55 -1.28 14.21
N LEU A 456 21.36 -1.84 14.05
CA LEU A 456 20.59 -1.80 12.80
C LEU A 456 20.08 -0.39 12.50
N LEU A 457 19.63 0.36 13.51
CA LEU A 457 19.20 1.76 13.36
C LEU A 457 20.32 2.68 12.88
N ARG A 458 21.58 2.35 13.20
CA ARG A 458 22.75 3.05 12.67
C ARG A 458 22.97 2.87 11.16
N LEU A 459 22.30 1.90 10.53
CA LEU A 459 22.26 1.77 9.07
C LEU A 459 21.27 2.74 8.42
N HIS A 460 20.46 3.44 9.22
CA HIS A 460 19.45 4.37 8.72
C HIS A 460 19.71 5.77 9.25
N ARG A 461 18.88 6.71 8.80
CA ARG A 461 18.97 8.11 9.23
C ARG A 461 18.67 8.26 10.71
N LYS A 462 19.31 9.25 11.33
CA LYS A 462 19.23 9.53 12.78
C LYS A 462 17.80 9.82 13.26
N ASP A 463 16.93 10.34 12.40
CA ASP A 463 15.55 10.67 12.72
C ASP A 463 14.70 9.42 12.95
N ARG A 464 15.01 8.29 12.30
CA ARG A 464 14.33 7.00 12.55
C ARG A 464 14.64 6.46 13.95
N ASP A 465 15.85 6.68 14.44
CA ASP A 465 16.24 6.32 15.82
C ASP A 465 15.53 7.20 16.87
N ALA A 466 15.25 8.47 16.52
CA ALA A 466 14.57 9.43 17.39
C ALA A 466 13.03 9.37 17.30
N ASP A 467 12.46 8.72 16.29
CA ASP A 467 11.01 8.66 16.05
C ASP A 467 10.30 7.64 16.95
N ILE A 468 9.98 8.10 18.16
CA ILE A 468 9.24 7.31 19.15
C ILE A 468 7.75 7.12 18.79
N LYS A 469 7.20 7.83 17.80
CA LYS A 469 5.76 7.80 17.51
C LYS A 469 5.44 6.78 16.44
N TRP A 470 6.19 6.79 15.34
CA TRP A 470 5.94 5.94 14.18
C TRP A 470 7.00 4.83 14.00
N CYS A 471 8.11 4.89 14.75
CA CYS A 471 9.24 3.97 14.64
C CYS A 471 9.85 3.57 16.00
N ALA A 472 9.03 3.42 17.04
CA ALA A 472 9.56 3.14 18.38
C ALA A 472 10.35 1.83 18.42
N LYS A 473 11.51 1.84 19.07
CA LYS A 473 12.32 0.64 19.31
C LYS A 473 11.47 -0.46 19.95
N MET A 474 11.74 -1.74 19.66
CA MET A 474 11.05 -2.86 20.27
C MET A 474 11.13 -2.80 21.80
N ARG A 475 12.27 -2.36 22.34
CA ARG A 475 12.51 -2.13 23.77
C ARG A 475 11.94 -0.80 24.30
N GLU A 476 11.06 -0.13 23.58
CA GLU A 476 10.40 1.09 24.06
C GLU A 476 8.92 1.09 23.67
N GLY A 477 8.61 0.47 22.53
CA GLY A 477 7.30 0.42 21.92
C GLY A 477 6.55 -0.91 22.05
N SER A 478 7.13 -1.98 22.59
CA SER A 478 6.37 -3.22 22.86
C SER A 478 5.60 -3.16 24.18
N LEU A 479 4.45 -3.83 24.23
CA LEU A 479 3.68 -4.00 25.47
C LEU A 479 4.47 -4.77 26.53
N LEU A 480 5.26 -5.78 26.11
CA LEU A 480 6.12 -6.55 27.00
C LEU A 480 7.16 -5.65 27.67
N TRP A 481 7.86 -4.81 26.89
CA TRP A 481 8.84 -3.90 27.48
C TRP A 481 8.18 -2.96 28.48
N ARG A 482 7.02 -2.37 28.14
CA ARG A 482 6.30 -1.47 29.04
C ARG A 482 5.89 -2.17 30.34
N ALA A 483 5.46 -3.42 30.27
CA ALA A 483 5.13 -4.22 31.45
C ALA A 483 6.34 -4.45 32.37
N CYS A 484 7.50 -4.71 31.78
CA CYS A 484 8.74 -4.98 32.52
C CYS A 484 9.38 -3.69 33.06
N HIS A 485 9.44 -2.63 32.26
CA HIS A 485 10.38 -1.52 32.46
C HIS A 485 9.78 -0.11 32.36
N SER A 486 8.51 0.08 32.00
CA SER A 486 7.95 1.45 31.92
C SER A 486 8.02 2.13 33.29
N THR A 487 8.57 3.35 33.29
CA THR A 487 8.60 4.24 34.47
C THR A 487 7.22 4.83 34.75
N ASN A 488 6.33 4.83 33.76
CA ASN A 488 4.94 5.26 33.91
C ASN A 488 4.11 4.11 34.50
N LEU A 489 3.70 4.26 35.76
CA LEU A 489 2.89 3.25 36.47
C LEU A 489 1.56 2.95 35.77
N SER A 490 0.96 3.92 35.07
CA SER A 490 -0.30 3.71 34.36
C SER A 490 -0.11 2.77 33.17
N GLU A 491 0.92 3.01 32.36
CA GLU A 491 1.28 2.13 31.24
C GLU A 491 1.63 0.73 31.74
N ARG A 492 2.45 0.65 32.80
CA ARG A 492 2.85 -0.64 33.39
C ARG A 492 1.67 -1.44 33.91
N ARG A 493 0.69 -0.78 34.54
CA ARG A 493 -0.56 -1.42 34.99
C ARG A 493 -1.41 -1.91 33.83
N THR A 494 -1.51 -1.11 32.78
CA THR A 494 -2.25 -1.46 31.55
C THR A 494 -1.65 -2.71 30.90
N CYS A 495 -0.32 -2.86 30.94
CA CYS A 495 0.40 -3.98 30.34
C CYS A 495 0.69 -5.13 31.33
N ALA A 496 0.21 -5.08 32.57
CA ALA A 496 0.65 -6.00 33.62
C ALA A 496 0.32 -7.49 33.36
N GLY A 497 -0.67 -7.76 32.50
CA GLY A 497 -1.05 -9.11 32.08
C GLY A 497 -0.19 -9.71 30.96
N ILE A 498 0.69 -8.93 30.34
CA ILE A 498 1.47 -9.35 29.18
C ILE A 498 2.57 -10.37 29.53
N PRO A 499 3.37 -10.19 30.60
CA PRO A 499 4.38 -11.18 30.95
C PRO A 499 3.72 -12.50 31.39
N GLN A 500 3.99 -13.59 30.67
CA GLN A 500 3.50 -14.91 31.05
C GLN A 500 4.28 -15.43 32.26
N ARG A 501 3.70 -15.30 33.46
CA ARG A 501 4.34 -15.66 34.74
C ARG A 501 4.02 -17.07 35.24
N TYR A 502 3.00 -17.70 34.67
CA TYR A 502 2.39 -18.91 35.25
C TYR A 502 2.34 -20.05 34.24
N HIS A 503 3.50 -20.62 33.93
CA HIS A 503 3.55 -21.95 33.31
C HIS A 503 3.73 -23.04 34.37
N PRO A 504 3.21 -24.25 34.14
CA PRO A 504 3.62 -25.43 34.90
C PRO A 504 5.15 -25.53 34.91
N GLU A 505 5.74 -25.92 36.04
CA GLU A 505 7.19 -25.92 36.24
C GLU A 505 7.96 -26.65 35.12
N ALA A 506 7.41 -27.76 34.62
CA ALA A 506 7.99 -28.50 33.49
C ALA A 506 8.10 -27.67 32.21
N LYS A 507 7.03 -26.96 31.83
CA LYS A 507 6.99 -26.12 30.60
C LYS A 507 7.88 -24.89 30.76
N ARG A 508 7.92 -24.31 31.96
CA ARG A 508 8.85 -23.22 32.27
C ARG A 508 10.31 -23.65 32.11
N ARG A 509 10.71 -24.79 32.66
CA ARG A 509 12.06 -25.34 32.52
C ARG A 509 12.42 -25.62 31.06
N GLU A 510 11.46 -26.07 30.26
CA GLU A 510 11.64 -26.27 28.82
C GLU A 510 11.95 -24.94 28.11
N PHE A 511 11.18 -23.88 28.37
CA PHE A 511 11.44 -22.56 27.79
C PHE A 511 12.75 -21.94 28.28
N GLU A 512 13.09 -22.09 29.55
CA GLU A 512 14.39 -21.67 30.10
C GLU A 512 15.54 -22.41 29.40
N ALA A 513 15.43 -23.72 29.18
CA ALA A 513 16.42 -24.50 28.45
C ALA A 513 16.55 -24.05 26.98
N GLN A 514 15.43 -23.79 26.29
CA GLN A 514 15.44 -23.27 24.91
C GLN A 514 16.12 -21.88 24.84
N MET A 515 15.82 -21.00 25.79
CA MET A 515 16.46 -19.69 25.92
C MET A 515 17.95 -19.84 26.18
N GLU A 516 18.36 -20.65 27.15
CA GLU A 516 19.78 -20.89 27.47
C GLU A 516 20.57 -21.47 26.28
N ALA A 517 19.93 -22.29 25.44
CA ALA A 517 20.54 -22.82 24.23
C ALA A 517 20.76 -21.74 23.15
N ASN A 518 19.91 -20.72 23.08
CA ASN A 518 19.93 -19.73 21.99
C ASN A 518 20.44 -18.34 22.41
N VAL A 519 20.48 -18.02 23.70
CA VAL A 519 20.80 -16.69 24.23
C VAL A 519 22.16 -16.71 24.94
N PRO A 520 23.06 -15.76 24.64
CA PRO A 520 24.34 -15.60 25.34
C PRO A 520 24.15 -15.36 26.85
N SER A 521 25.06 -15.87 27.68
CA SER A 521 24.93 -15.81 29.15
C SER A 521 24.87 -14.39 29.72
N ASN A 522 25.48 -13.40 29.05
CA ASN A 522 25.41 -11.99 29.41
C ASN A 522 24.05 -11.35 29.09
N ALA A 523 23.25 -11.95 28.21
CA ALA A 523 21.89 -11.49 27.86
C ALA A 523 20.79 -12.26 28.59
N VAL A 524 21.08 -13.44 29.16
CA VAL A 524 20.11 -14.28 29.90
C VAL A 524 19.56 -13.57 31.15
N SER A 525 20.32 -12.67 31.78
CA SER A 525 19.86 -11.90 32.93
C SER A 525 18.90 -10.74 32.59
N ASP A 526 18.66 -10.49 31.30
CA ASP A 526 17.75 -9.46 30.83
C ASP A 526 16.29 -9.91 31.03
N GLU A 527 15.54 -9.18 31.86
CA GLU A 527 14.15 -9.50 32.20
C GLU A 527 13.24 -9.52 30.95
N PHE A 528 13.47 -8.63 29.98
CA PHE A 528 12.69 -8.59 28.74
C PHE A 528 12.93 -9.86 27.92
N ILE A 529 14.19 -10.26 27.73
CA ILE A 529 14.53 -11.50 26.99
C ILE A 529 13.99 -12.73 27.71
N PHE A 530 14.09 -12.77 29.05
CA PHE A 530 13.53 -13.87 29.84
C PHE A 530 12.04 -14.08 29.53
N TYR A 531 11.22 -13.03 29.64
CA TYR A 531 9.78 -13.13 29.40
C TYR A 531 9.43 -13.35 27.93
N LEU A 532 10.23 -12.84 26.99
CA LEU A 532 10.08 -13.09 25.57
C LEU A 532 10.12 -14.60 25.26
N TRP A 533 11.02 -15.33 25.90
CA TRP A 533 11.12 -16.77 25.74
C TRP A 533 10.05 -17.55 26.51
N GLN A 534 9.31 -16.93 27.42
CA GLN A 534 8.20 -17.57 28.12
C GLN A 534 6.93 -17.68 27.27
N PHE A 535 6.77 -16.89 26.21
CA PHE A 535 5.56 -16.97 25.38
C PHE A 535 5.34 -18.37 24.83
N ASP A 536 4.14 -18.92 25.01
CA ASP A 536 3.80 -20.28 24.58
C ASP A 536 2.95 -20.37 23.32
N SER A 537 2.71 -19.23 22.67
CA SER A 537 2.05 -19.18 21.37
C SER A 537 2.51 -17.96 20.55
N ILE A 538 2.42 -18.05 19.23
CA ILE A 538 2.66 -16.91 18.34
C ILE A 538 1.70 -15.76 18.66
N ASN A 539 0.43 -16.05 18.95
CA ASN A 539 -0.55 -15.03 19.30
C ASN A 539 -0.14 -14.24 20.55
N ALA A 540 0.30 -14.92 21.61
CA ALA A 540 0.74 -14.23 22.83
C ALA A 540 2.03 -13.43 22.61
N LEU A 541 2.98 -13.95 21.82
CA LEU A 541 4.17 -13.21 21.42
C LEU A 541 3.81 -11.96 20.61
N ASN A 542 2.91 -12.11 19.63
CA ASN A 542 2.42 -11.03 18.77
C ASN A 542 1.71 -9.94 19.58
N GLU A 543 0.91 -10.32 20.56
CA GLU A 543 0.29 -9.38 21.51
C GLU A 543 1.37 -8.67 22.34
N GLY A 544 2.30 -9.42 22.93
CA GLY A 544 3.35 -8.84 23.77
C GLY A 544 4.30 -7.90 23.03
N LEU A 545 4.59 -8.16 21.76
CA LEU A 545 5.44 -7.33 20.91
C LEU A 545 4.66 -6.36 20.02
N GLY A 546 3.33 -6.37 20.12
CA GLY A 546 2.42 -5.64 19.24
C GLY A 546 2.39 -4.13 19.50
N GLN A 547 1.62 -3.45 18.63
CA GLN A 547 1.36 -2.02 18.76
C GLN A 547 0.59 -1.71 20.06
N ASN A 548 0.82 -0.52 20.60
CA ASN A 548 0.06 0.04 21.71
C ASN A 548 -0.50 1.43 21.35
N ASP A 549 -1.34 1.99 22.23
CA ASP A 549 -1.96 3.31 22.03
C ASP A 549 -0.97 4.48 22.15
N PHE A 550 0.25 4.23 22.63
CA PHE A 550 1.26 5.25 22.90
C PHE A 550 2.20 5.47 21.72
N CYS A 551 2.54 4.42 20.97
CA CYS A 551 3.42 4.47 19.81
C CYS A 551 3.23 3.29 18.86
N LYS A 552 3.72 3.45 17.63
CA LYS A 552 3.88 2.37 16.66
C LYS A 552 5.32 1.86 16.71
N PRO A 553 5.53 0.54 16.88
CA PRO A 553 6.87 -0.02 16.91
C PRO A 553 7.50 -0.02 15.51
N GLY A 554 8.83 0.14 15.46
CA GLY A 554 9.66 0.01 14.27
C GLY A 554 9.68 -1.41 13.69
N VAL A 555 9.26 -2.41 14.49
CA VAL A 555 8.92 -3.75 14.00
C VAL A 555 7.52 -4.11 14.45
N ARG A 556 6.64 -4.34 13.47
CA ARG A 556 5.27 -4.80 13.68
C ARG A 556 5.16 -6.28 13.43
N TRP A 557 4.56 -6.95 14.39
CA TRP A 557 4.26 -8.36 14.32
C TRP A 557 2.86 -8.49 13.74
N ARG A 558 2.75 -9.11 12.56
CA ARG A 558 1.48 -9.48 11.92
C ARG A 558 1.44 -10.98 11.69
N ILE A 559 1.94 -11.75 12.66
CA ILE A 559 1.94 -13.20 12.66
C ILE A 559 0.89 -13.71 13.64
N ARG A 560 0.21 -14.81 13.30
CA ARG A 560 -0.83 -15.43 14.14
C ARG A 560 -0.60 -16.94 14.17
N GLY A 561 -1.01 -17.61 15.24
CA GLY A 561 -0.88 -19.06 15.40
C GLY A 561 -0.61 -19.52 16.84
N VAL A 562 -0.64 -20.83 17.06
CA VAL A 562 -0.22 -21.45 18.33
C VAL A 562 1.27 -21.79 18.23
N ASP A 563 1.63 -22.82 17.46
CA ASP A 563 3.01 -23.30 17.30
C ASP A 563 3.62 -22.86 15.97
N SER A 564 2.91 -23.10 14.87
CA SER A 564 3.17 -22.54 13.55
C SER A 564 2.03 -21.62 13.15
N SER A 565 2.34 -20.58 12.38
CA SER A 565 1.34 -19.77 11.70
C SER A 565 0.56 -20.52 10.61
N LEU A 566 0.96 -21.77 10.31
CA LEU A 566 0.26 -22.65 9.38
C LEU A 566 -0.62 -23.73 10.00
N ASP A 567 -0.52 -24.03 11.30
CA ASP A 567 -1.16 -25.21 11.90
C ASP A 567 -2.69 -25.02 12.08
N GLY A 568 -3.41 -25.16 10.96
CA GLY A 568 -4.76 -25.71 10.78
C GLY A 568 -5.81 -25.46 11.86
N ASN A 569 -6.42 -24.26 11.84
CA ASN A 569 -7.87 -23.99 12.08
C ASN A 569 -8.18 -22.48 12.19
N ILE A 570 -7.16 -21.62 12.16
CA ILE A 570 -7.29 -20.18 12.48
C ILE A 570 -6.91 -19.28 11.29
N PHE A 571 -6.83 -19.82 10.07
CA PHE A 571 -7.14 -19.01 8.89
C PHE A 571 -8.66 -18.81 8.79
N ALA A 572 -9.27 -18.35 9.89
CA ALA A 572 -10.52 -17.63 9.82
C ALA A 572 -10.18 -16.34 9.07
N VAL A 573 -10.24 -16.40 7.74
CA VAL A 573 -10.36 -15.26 6.82
C VAL A 573 -9.35 -14.12 7.12
N GLY A 574 -8.16 -14.18 6.49
CA GLY A 574 -7.79 -12.99 5.71
C GLY A 574 -6.43 -12.32 5.87
N GLU A 575 -5.45 -12.79 6.66
CA GLU A 575 -4.12 -12.16 6.66
C GLU A 575 -2.95 -13.17 6.75
N PRO A 576 -1.98 -13.11 5.82
CA PRO A 576 -0.76 -13.90 5.90
C PRO A 576 0.15 -13.36 7.00
N GLY A 577 0.83 -14.29 7.67
CA GLY A 577 1.76 -13.97 8.75
C GLY A 577 3.01 -13.26 8.26
N THR A 578 3.18 -11.96 8.54
CA THR A 578 4.41 -11.21 8.21
C THR A 578 4.98 -10.48 9.42
N ILE A 579 6.30 -10.24 9.41
CA ILE A 579 6.95 -9.27 10.29
C ILE A 579 7.25 -8.04 9.46
N GLU A 580 6.68 -6.91 9.83
CA GLU A 580 6.82 -5.65 9.11
C GLU A 580 7.88 -4.77 9.79
N VAL A 581 8.90 -4.39 9.02
CA VAL A 581 10.05 -3.60 9.48
C VAL A 581 9.96 -2.18 8.92
N ARG A 582 9.93 -1.18 9.80
CA ARG A 582 9.66 0.22 9.49
C ARG A 582 10.83 1.16 9.81
N VAL A 583 12.02 0.63 10.10
CA VAL A 583 13.15 1.42 10.60
C VAL A 583 13.87 2.25 9.54
N MET A 584 13.63 1.98 8.26
CA MET A 584 14.22 2.74 7.16
C MET A 584 13.38 3.98 6.84
N HIS A 585 14.05 5.09 6.51
CA HIS A 585 13.38 6.31 6.06
C HIS A 585 12.75 6.12 4.69
N GLY A 586 11.68 6.88 4.41
CA GLY A 586 11.06 6.90 3.09
C GLY A 586 12.05 7.36 2.03
N THR A 587 12.15 6.62 0.94
CA THR A 587 13.01 6.95 -0.20
C THR A 587 12.52 6.26 -1.47
N LEU A 588 12.93 6.78 -2.62
CA LEU A 588 12.83 6.13 -3.92
C LEU A 588 14.23 5.87 -4.51
N ASP A 589 15.23 5.69 -3.63
CA ASP A 589 16.54 5.11 -3.95
C ASP A 589 16.42 3.59 -3.88
N ALA A 590 16.24 2.96 -5.04
CA ALA A 590 16.05 1.52 -5.15
C ALA A 590 17.28 0.73 -4.72
N ASP A 591 18.50 1.28 -4.88
CA ASP A 591 19.71 0.58 -4.48
C ASP A 591 19.85 0.59 -2.95
N ASN A 592 19.48 1.69 -2.29
CA ASN A 592 19.38 1.72 -0.82
C ASN A 592 18.33 0.71 -0.31
N ILE A 593 17.14 0.71 -0.90
CA ILE A 593 16.06 -0.22 -0.55
C ILE A 593 16.50 -1.67 -0.73
N ASN A 594 17.10 -2.00 -1.87
CA ASN A 594 17.53 -3.37 -2.17
C ASN A 594 18.67 -3.82 -1.24
N ASN A 595 19.62 -2.96 -0.90
CA ASN A 595 20.65 -3.28 0.09
C ASN A 595 20.06 -3.54 1.47
N TRP A 596 19.00 -2.81 1.86
CA TRP A 596 18.30 -3.08 3.12
C TRP A 596 17.53 -4.39 3.09
N VAL A 597 16.82 -4.68 1.99
CA VAL A 597 16.14 -5.98 1.78
C VAL A 597 17.14 -7.14 1.92
N ILE A 598 18.34 -7.04 1.34
CA ILE A 598 19.39 -8.06 1.48
C ILE A 598 19.77 -8.27 2.96
N VAL A 599 19.96 -7.20 3.74
CA VAL A 599 20.26 -7.36 5.18
C VAL A 599 19.12 -8.10 5.90
N LEU A 600 17.87 -7.74 5.61
CA LEU A 600 16.71 -8.40 6.21
C LEU A 600 16.54 -9.86 5.77
N GLU A 601 16.84 -10.19 4.51
CA GLU A 601 16.88 -11.58 4.01
C GLU A 601 17.85 -12.42 4.83
N HIS A 602 19.05 -11.89 5.10
CA HIS A 602 20.07 -12.58 5.89
C HIS A 602 19.69 -12.73 7.38
N ILE A 603 18.98 -11.76 7.95
CA ILE A 603 18.40 -11.90 9.30
C ILE A 603 17.40 -13.07 9.33
N VAL A 604 16.51 -13.16 8.34
CA VAL A 604 15.53 -14.25 8.24
C VAL A 604 16.24 -15.60 8.04
N ASP A 605 17.25 -15.66 7.18
CA ASP A 605 18.05 -16.87 6.96
C ASP A 605 18.70 -17.37 8.25
N VAL A 606 19.38 -16.49 9.00
CA VAL A 606 20.04 -16.83 10.27
C VAL A 606 19.03 -17.38 11.27
N VAL A 607 17.87 -16.74 11.40
CA VAL A 607 16.80 -17.15 12.32
C VAL A 607 16.24 -18.53 11.96
N ARG A 608 16.14 -18.86 10.67
CA ARG A 608 15.52 -20.11 10.20
C ARG A 608 16.51 -21.27 10.07
N THR A 609 17.77 -21.01 9.74
CA THR A 609 18.72 -22.03 9.29
C THR A 609 19.85 -22.34 10.27
N PHE A 610 20.21 -21.42 11.16
CA PHE A 610 21.27 -21.69 12.12
C PHE A 610 20.77 -22.65 13.19
N ASP A 611 21.62 -23.60 13.57
CA ASP A 611 21.44 -24.35 14.82
C ASP A 611 21.61 -23.42 16.05
N ASP A 612 21.21 -23.92 17.22
CA ASP A 612 21.19 -23.15 18.46
C ASP A 612 22.58 -22.61 18.83
N GLU A 613 23.64 -23.41 18.65
CA GLU A 613 25.01 -23.03 18.97
C GLU A 613 25.50 -21.88 18.08
N LYS A 614 25.32 -21.98 16.76
CA LYS A 614 25.71 -20.91 15.82
C LYS A 614 24.93 -19.62 16.06
N PHE A 615 23.64 -19.73 16.35
CA PHE A 615 22.81 -18.56 16.63
C PHE A 615 23.25 -17.85 17.90
N LYS A 616 23.49 -18.61 18.97
CA LYS A 616 24.00 -18.10 20.24
C LYS A 616 25.39 -17.48 20.08
N ASP A 617 26.28 -18.12 19.33
CA ASP A 617 27.63 -17.60 19.07
C ASP A 617 27.59 -16.29 18.27
N LEU A 618 26.73 -16.19 17.26
CA LEU A 618 26.49 -14.95 16.52
C LEU A 618 26.09 -13.79 17.46
N LEU A 619 25.13 -14.03 18.36
CA LEU A 619 24.70 -13.01 19.32
C LEU A 619 25.82 -12.64 20.30
N ALA A 620 26.58 -13.63 20.79
CA ALA A 620 27.69 -13.40 21.71
C ALA A 620 28.79 -12.54 21.06
N GLN A 621 29.12 -12.83 19.80
CA GLN A 621 30.09 -12.06 19.03
C GLN A 621 29.61 -10.64 18.73
N HIS A 622 28.32 -10.46 18.42
CA HIS A 622 27.73 -9.13 18.24
C HIS A 622 27.78 -8.29 19.52
N LEU A 623 27.40 -8.87 20.67
CA LEU A 623 27.47 -8.18 21.96
C LEU A 623 28.89 -7.85 22.42
N ALA A 624 29.91 -8.53 21.85
CA ALA A 624 31.31 -8.20 22.09
C ALA A 624 31.82 -7.05 21.20
N ASP A 625 31.20 -6.82 20.03
CA ASP A 625 31.56 -5.80 19.06
C ASP A 625 30.32 -5.35 18.26
N GLU A 626 29.58 -4.38 18.82
CA GLU A 626 28.29 -3.90 18.29
C GLU A 626 28.41 -2.96 17.08
N ARG A 627 29.54 -2.98 16.36
CA ARG A 627 29.72 -2.19 15.14
C ARG A 627 28.80 -2.71 14.03
N PRO A 628 28.13 -1.83 13.24
CA PRO A 628 27.25 -2.25 12.16
C PRO A 628 27.91 -3.22 11.19
N ASP A 629 29.15 -2.92 10.79
CA ASP A 629 29.91 -3.79 9.92
C ASP A 629 30.10 -5.21 10.47
N ARG A 630 30.40 -5.31 11.77
CA ARG A 630 30.62 -6.61 12.41
C ARG A 630 29.33 -7.42 12.38
N LEU A 631 28.19 -6.80 12.70
CA LEU A 631 26.88 -7.45 12.61
C LEU A 631 26.59 -7.94 11.19
N LEU A 632 26.77 -7.08 10.17
CA LEU A 632 26.54 -7.46 8.78
C LEU A 632 27.42 -8.65 8.35
N HIS A 633 28.69 -8.67 8.78
CA HIS A 633 29.58 -9.81 8.55
C HIS A 633 29.05 -11.09 9.20
N LEU A 634 28.61 -11.02 10.46
CA LEU A 634 28.11 -12.16 11.22
C LEU A 634 26.80 -12.72 10.62
N LEU A 635 25.94 -11.85 10.09
CA LEU A 635 24.74 -12.23 9.35
C LEU A 635 25.05 -12.87 7.98
N GLY A 636 26.30 -12.80 7.53
CA GLY A 636 26.73 -13.32 6.23
C GLY A 636 26.30 -12.45 5.05
N VAL A 637 26.05 -11.15 5.28
CA VAL A 637 25.68 -10.21 4.23
C VAL A 637 26.82 -10.08 3.20
N PRO A 638 26.52 -10.11 1.88
CA PRO A 638 27.51 -9.98 0.81
C PRO A 638 28.44 -8.77 0.93
N ASP A 639 29.67 -8.91 0.47
CA ASP A 639 30.72 -7.89 0.60
C ASP A 639 30.36 -6.56 -0.05
N ASP A 640 29.72 -6.59 -1.23
CA ASP A 640 29.24 -5.41 -1.95
C ASP A 640 28.15 -4.65 -1.16
N THR A 641 27.18 -5.36 -0.57
CA THR A 641 26.20 -4.74 0.33
C THR A 641 26.85 -4.19 1.60
N ARG A 642 27.87 -4.87 2.15
CA ARG A 642 28.61 -4.35 3.31
C ARG A 642 29.42 -3.11 2.95
N GLU A 643 30.04 -3.07 1.79
CA GLU A 643 30.75 -1.91 1.26
C GLU A 643 29.81 -0.71 1.09
N TYR A 644 28.59 -0.93 0.59
CA TYR A 644 27.56 0.10 0.50
C TYR A 644 27.31 0.79 1.86
N TRP A 645 27.09 0.01 2.93
CA TRP A 645 26.81 0.53 4.27
C TRP A 645 28.03 1.14 4.98
N ARG A 646 29.25 0.82 4.53
CA ARG A 646 30.50 1.38 5.05
C ARG A 646 30.97 2.64 4.30
N ASP A 647 30.37 2.96 3.15
CA ASP A 647 30.84 4.07 2.32
C ASP A 647 30.80 5.37 3.12
N PRO A 648 31.96 6.01 3.41
CA PRO A 648 32.01 7.23 4.21
C PRO A 648 31.20 8.39 3.63
N LYS A 649 30.86 8.35 2.33
CA LYS A 649 29.99 9.35 1.70
C LYS A 649 28.53 9.24 2.13
N ARG A 650 28.12 8.09 2.68
CA ARG A 650 26.76 7.80 3.14
C ARG A 650 26.66 7.76 4.66
N ARG A 651 27.65 8.33 5.35
CA ARG A 651 27.75 8.35 6.82
C ARG A 651 27.77 9.79 7.29
N ASP A 652 27.12 10.04 8.43
CA ASP A 652 27.25 11.34 9.10
C ASP A 652 28.69 11.59 9.59
N GLU A 653 28.96 12.81 10.06
CA GLU A 653 30.31 13.24 10.46
C GLU A 653 30.95 12.37 11.55
N ASP A 654 30.11 11.70 12.36
CA ASP A 654 30.53 10.83 13.47
C ASP A 654 30.53 9.33 13.11
N ASP A 655 30.23 8.96 11.86
CA ASP A 655 30.05 7.57 11.41
C ASP A 655 29.03 6.76 12.26
N ARG A 656 28.02 7.46 12.78
CA ARG A 656 26.96 6.90 13.61
C ARG A 656 25.77 6.47 12.78
N TYR A 657 25.31 7.32 11.86
CA TYR A 657 24.08 7.09 11.10
C TYR A 657 24.34 7.15 9.60
N TRP A 658 23.37 6.65 8.84
CA TRP A 658 23.35 6.85 7.40
C TRP A 658 22.86 8.28 7.10
N GLU A 659 23.48 8.95 6.13
CA GLU A 659 23.15 10.31 5.70
C GLU A 659 23.29 10.39 4.18
N TYR A 660 22.45 11.18 3.51
CA TYR A 660 22.66 11.46 2.09
C TYR A 660 23.99 12.24 1.91
N PRO A 661 24.70 12.06 0.77
CA PRO A 661 26.00 12.72 0.55
C PRO A 661 26.00 14.25 0.59
N ASP A 662 24.83 14.88 0.45
CA ASP A 662 24.62 16.32 0.60
C ASP A 662 24.17 16.73 2.02
N LYS A 663 24.33 15.84 3.00
CA LYS A 663 23.98 16.03 4.41
C LYS A 663 22.50 16.25 4.67
N ASP A 664 21.66 15.56 3.90
CA ASP A 664 20.20 15.67 3.94
C ASP A 664 19.68 17.11 3.70
N LEU A 665 20.51 18.01 3.14
CA LEU A 665 20.14 19.38 2.88
C LEU A 665 19.25 19.46 1.63
N VAL A 666 18.01 19.89 1.80
CA VAL A 666 17.11 20.13 0.67
C VAL A 666 17.22 21.59 0.23
N ASP A 667 17.78 21.82 -0.96
CA ASP A 667 17.74 23.14 -1.59
C ASP A 667 16.33 23.44 -2.09
N TRP A 668 15.74 24.54 -1.64
CA TRP A 668 14.42 24.92 -2.12
C TRP A 668 14.41 25.22 -3.62
N ALA A 669 15.51 25.63 -4.23
CA ALA A 669 15.55 25.83 -5.69
C ALA A 669 15.44 24.52 -6.48
N ASP A 670 15.74 23.37 -5.84
CA ASP A 670 15.64 22.02 -6.40
C ASP A 670 15.21 21.01 -5.32
N PRO A 671 13.93 21.03 -4.89
CA PRO A 671 13.47 20.23 -3.76
C PRO A 671 13.06 18.81 -4.17
N PHE A 672 13.18 18.47 -5.46
CA PHE A 672 12.66 17.22 -6.00
C PHE A 672 13.77 16.20 -6.20
N MET A 673 13.48 14.92 -5.92
CA MET A 673 14.42 13.83 -6.16
C MET A 673 14.90 13.88 -7.61
N VAL A 674 16.15 13.54 -7.92
CA VAL A 674 16.61 13.52 -9.33
C VAL A 674 15.94 12.37 -10.10
N PRO A 675 15.81 12.43 -11.44
CA PRO A 675 15.34 11.29 -12.24
C PRO A 675 16.20 10.02 -12.05
N GLY A 676 15.64 8.86 -12.36
CA GLY A 676 16.28 7.54 -12.22
C GLY A 676 15.89 6.79 -10.94
N HIS A 677 16.60 5.71 -10.64
CA HIS A 677 16.31 4.83 -9.49
C HIS A 677 17.40 4.83 -8.40
N LYS A 678 18.51 5.55 -8.60
CA LYS A 678 19.71 5.54 -7.72
C LYS A 678 19.65 6.59 -6.61
N ALA A 679 20.75 7.24 -6.23
CA ALA A 679 20.71 8.31 -5.23
C ALA A 679 19.65 9.37 -5.59
N THR A 680 18.80 9.70 -4.62
CA THR A 680 17.68 10.65 -4.79
C THR A 680 18.13 12.11 -4.79
N HIS A 681 19.28 12.42 -4.19
CA HIS A 681 19.80 13.78 -4.05
C HIS A 681 20.76 14.21 -5.18
N GLY A 682 21.12 13.31 -6.11
CA GLY A 682 21.92 13.66 -7.29
C GLY A 682 22.86 12.55 -7.74
N SER A 683 22.94 12.33 -9.06
CA SER A 683 23.80 11.30 -9.65
C SER A 683 25.30 11.60 -9.55
N PHE A 684 25.70 12.83 -9.21
CA PHE A 684 27.10 13.16 -8.92
C PHE A 684 27.63 12.37 -7.71
N TRP A 685 26.71 11.89 -6.86
CA TRP A 685 27.01 11.18 -5.64
C TRP A 685 26.94 9.65 -5.78
N ASP A 686 26.56 9.15 -6.96
CA ASP A 686 26.55 7.71 -7.28
C ASP A 686 27.95 7.16 -7.57
#